data_AF-A0AAP0GQX0-F1
#
_entry.id   AF-A0AAP0GQX0-F1
#
_cell.length_a   1.000
_cell.length_b   1.000
_cell.length_c   1.000
_cell.angle_alpha   90.00
_cell.angle_beta   90.00
_cell.angle_gamma   90.00
#
_symmetry.space_group_name_H-M   'P 1'
#
loop_
_entity.id
_entity.type
_entity.pdbx_description
1 polymer ?
#
loop_
_entity_poly.entity_id
_entity_poly.type
_entity_poly.pdbx_seq_one_letter_code
_entity_poly.pdbx_strand_id
1 'polypeptide(L)'
;MNSEGDSTSAQSAESDDPAWDYNHLEVDDSITCLFCNTVTRGGISVAKQHLIGGNRNVKACSQCPQDVIDKLKAHMARQKSKNKVVVDGYHDLDIEQSGFQGDNDEKKISILVKKRNWVHIGGQEKRMKSIDQEEFRAQAIQAIARFFYEAGISLHAARAGSFKKMIKAIGRYGPDFKPPSYRELSGPLLKKEVENINQLINGHKEEWSKYGCSIMLDGWSDRERRTTINVLVNSSKGTVFMESINASSIKSRFDMSALLDRLVEKIGEANVVQVITDNRSSSVLAGKMLMVIRQNLFWTPCVAHSIDLMLEDIGNIAKVKTTIKRGIFVVGYIYNDYDVLNMMKEFTENKELPRTGITRFVTTYLTLQSLHKQKGSLKNMFTSEKWTKSVWAKEAKGKRASEVVSMPSFWKNVLWTLKVMGPLVRILRLVKNEKKPAMGYIYKATDRAKEAIRAAFDKDDKCKAVYDIIDKRWECQLNHPLHAAGYYLNPELYCTDPKIEKDSKVMKGLLECIEKLKMNSEGDSTSSQSAESDDPAWEYNHLEEDDSITCLFCNTVTRGGISVAKQHLTGGNRNVKACSQCPQDVIDKLKAHMARQKSKNKVVVDGYHDLDIEQSGFQGDNDEKKISNLVKKRNWVHIGGQEKRMKSIDQEEFRAQAIQAIARFFYEAGISLHAARAGSFKKMIKAIGRYGPDFKPPSYRELSGPLLKKEVENINQLINGHKEEWSKYGCSIMLDGWSDRERRTTINVLVNSSKGTVFMESINASSIKSRFDMSALIDRLVEKIGEANVVQVITDNRSNSVLAGKMLMVIRQNLFWTPCVAHSIDLMLEDIGNIAKVKTTIKRGIFLVGYIYNDYDVLNMMKEFTENKELPRTGITRFVTTYLTLQSLHKQKGSLKNMFTSEKWTKSVWAKEAKGRRASEVVSMPSFWKNVLWTLKVMGPLVRVLRLVKNEKKPAMGYIYKAMDTAKEAIRAAFDKDDKCKAVYDIIDKRWECQLNHPLHAAGYYLNPELYCTDPKIEKDSKVMKGLLECIEKLVPSHAKQELITSELIKWMEQTGPFRDDIAIKTRGKIAPADWWKLYGKETPNLQELAVKVLSLTCNSSFTERKWNAFDHTGSKKSNPLKQRKVKNLVFVQYNLILQNRGKKDAVYDPISLEDIDDCNEWLIGEMEEEPGLETEDLTRVDVANANEDEDEDDWWDEEDFESDGEADLDHFGDNDTDYDDDDDL
;
A
#
# COMPACT_ATOMS: atom_id res chain seq x y z
N MET A 1 44.39 -41.44 -52.61
CA MET A 1 44.90 -40.89 -51.33
C MET A 1 43.82 -39.99 -50.77
N ASN A 2 43.28 -40.41 -49.61
CA ASN A 2 42.55 -39.72 -48.53
C ASN A 2 41.52 -38.64 -48.87
N SER A 3 40.31 -38.57 -48.28
CA SER A 3 39.43 -39.47 -47.51
C SER A 3 38.22 -38.60 -47.18
N GLU A 4 37.02 -39.05 -47.57
CA GLU A 4 35.73 -38.34 -47.50
C GLU A 4 35.17 -38.32 -46.07
N GLY A 5 34.52 -37.21 -45.69
CA GLY A 5 33.95 -36.97 -44.37
C GLY A 5 32.43 -36.80 -44.42
N ASP A 6 31.78 -37.66 -43.64
CA ASP A 6 30.35 -37.98 -43.52
C ASP A 6 29.48 -36.88 -42.88
N SER A 7 28.20 -36.83 -43.26
CA SER A 7 27.16 -36.02 -42.59
C SER A 7 25.84 -36.79 -42.50
N THR A 8 25.43 -37.19 -41.29
CA THR A 8 24.05 -37.63 -40.99
C THR A 8 23.61 -37.31 -39.54
N SER A 9 22.28 -37.29 -39.38
CA SER A 9 21.39 -36.56 -38.47
C SER A 9 20.77 -37.37 -37.32
N ALA A 10 20.23 -36.70 -36.28
CA ALA A 10 19.12 -37.16 -35.41
C ALA A 10 18.35 -35.92 -34.88
N GLN A 11 17.13 -35.57 -35.33
CA GLN A 11 15.75 -36.06 -35.06
C GLN A 11 15.13 -35.71 -33.68
N SER A 12 13.99 -34.99 -33.75
CA SER A 12 13.11 -34.51 -32.66
C SER A 12 11.80 -35.32 -32.60
N ALA A 13 11.25 -35.49 -31.39
CA ALA A 13 10.11 -36.35 -31.06
C ALA A 13 8.83 -36.17 -31.92
N GLU A 14 8.29 -37.29 -32.42
CA GLU A 14 7.17 -37.43 -33.36
C GLU A 14 5.79 -37.07 -32.74
N SER A 15 4.91 -36.45 -33.55
CA SER A 15 3.48 -36.31 -33.27
C SER A 15 2.68 -37.28 -34.16
N ASP A 16 1.85 -38.16 -33.57
CA ASP A 16 1.04 -39.21 -34.24
C ASP A 16 -0.14 -38.67 -35.09
N ASP A 17 0.07 -37.58 -35.83
CA ASP A 17 -0.96 -36.99 -36.67
C ASP A 17 -0.86 -37.52 -38.11
N PRO A 18 -1.86 -38.26 -38.63
CA PRO A 18 -1.77 -38.89 -39.95
C PRO A 18 -1.72 -37.89 -41.12
N ALA A 19 -1.83 -36.58 -40.86
CA ALA A 19 -1.61 -35.58 -41.89
C ALA A 19 -0.15 -35.28 -42.17
N TRP A 20 0.79 -35.65 -41.29
CA TRP A 20 2.21 -35.54 -41.58
C TRP A 20 2.65 -36.50 -42.69
N ASP A 21 1.96 -37.61 -42.87
CA ASP A 21 2.19 -38.54 -44.00
C ASP A 21 2.01 -37.87 -45.38
N TYR A 22 1.33 -36.72 -45.43
CA TYR A 22 0.94 -36.02 -46.65
C TYR A 22 1.44 -34.58 -46.72
N ASN A 23 2.26 -34.14 -45.76
CA ASN A 23 2.84 -32.81 -45.72
C ASN A 23 4.29 -32.84 -45.21
N HIS A 24 5.13 -31.96 -45.76
CA HIS A 24 6.51 -31.80 -45.33
C HIS A 24 6.68 -30.51 -44.51
N LEU A 25 7.41 -30.56 -43.39
CA LEU A 25 7.77 -29.39 -42.60
C LEU A 25 9.08 -28.81 -43.14
N GLU A 26 9.04 -27.56 -43.59
CA GLU A 26 10.21 -26.80 -44.00
C GLU A 26 10.99 -26.26 -42.79
N VAL A 27 12.25 -25.92 -43.01
CA VAL A 27 13.16 -25.37 -41.98
C VAL A 27 12.66 -24.05 -41.37
N ASP A 28 11.77 -23.31 -42.07
CA ASP A 28 11.17 -22.05 -41.60
C ASP A 28 9.82 -22.22 -40.87
N ASP A 29 9.51 -23.43 -40.39
CA ASP A 29 8.24 -23.83 -39.75
C ASP A 29 7.00 -23.72 -40.66
N SER A 30 7.20 -23.54 -41.98
CA SER A 30 6.11 -23.62 -42.95
C SER A 30 5.87 -25.07 -43.39
N ILE A 31 4.62 -25.41 -43.72
CA ILE A 31 4.23 -26.78 -44.06
C ILE A 31 3.81 -26.84 -45.52
N THR A 32 4.53 -27.64 -46.30
CA THR A 32 4.32 -27.83 -47.73
C THR A 32 3.47 -29.08 -47.97
N CYS A 33 2.36 -28.91 -48.71
CA CYS A 33 1.50 -30.03 -49.13
C CYS A 33 2.18 -30.87 -50.21
N LEU A 34 2.31 -32.19 -49.99
CA LEU A 34 3.01 -33.09 -50.92
C LEU A 34 2.25 -33.34 -52.24
N PHE A 35 0.96 -32.98 -52.32
CA PHE A 35 0.15 -33.19 -53.54
C PHE A 35 0.15 -32.00 -54.49
N CYS A 36 0.22 -30.77 -53.98
CA CYS A 36 0.13 -29.56 -54.81
C CYS A 36 1.22 -28.51 -54.53
N ASN A 37 2.18 -28.83 -53.66
CA ASN A 37 3.29 -27.97 -53.24
C ASN A 37 2.86 -26.59 -52.68
N THR A 38 1.61 -26.47 -52.23
CA THR A 38 1.14 -25.24 -51.58
C THR A 38 1.71 -25.16 -50.17
N VAL A 39 2.35 -24.04 -49.84
CA VAL A 39 2.96 -23.79 -48.53
C VAL A 39 1.94 -23.11 -47.61
N THR A 40 1.73 -23.67 -46.43
CA THR A 40 0.83 -23.14 -45.40
C THR A 40 1.63 -22.72 -44.16
N ARG A 41 1.28 -21.56 -43.58
CA ARG A 41 1.89 -21.05 -42.34
C ARG A 41 0.82 -21.07 -41.24
N GLY A 42 0.92 -22.01 -40.29
CA GLY A 42 -0.10 -22.18 -39.24
C GLY A 42 -0.17 -23.54 -38.53
N GLY A 43 0.84 -24.40 -38.68
CA GLY A 43 0.88 -25.72 -38.04
C GLY A 43 -0.03 -26.78 -38.70
N ILE A 44 0.08 -28.03 -38.25
CA ILE A 44 -0.50 -29.21 -38.93
C ILE A 44 -2.03 -29.19 -39.07
N SER A 45 -2.72 -28.43 -38.22
CA SER A 45 -4.18 -28.26 -38.31
C SER A 45 -4.61 -27.43 -39.52
N VAL A 46 -3.80 -26.44 -39.92
CA VAL A 46 -4.07 -25.63 -41.12
C VAL A 46 -3.74 -26.41 -42.38
N ALA A 47 -2.64 -27.17 -42.36
CA ALA A 47 -2.29 -28.11 -43.44
C ALA A 47 -3.36 -29.20 -43.63
N LYS A 48 -3.96 -29.71 -42.55
CA LYS A 48 -5.12 -30.63 -42.62
C LYS A 48 -6.34 -30.01 -43.26
N GLN A 49 -6.65 -28.75 -42.94
CA GLN A 49 -7.79 -28.06 -43.55
C GLN A 49 -7.55 -27.76 -45.04
N HIS A 50 -6.29 -27.55 -45.44
CA HIS A 50 -5.90 -27.48 -46.84
C HIS A 50 -6.13 -28.82 -47.56
N LEU A 51 -5.71 -29.96 -46.99
CA LEU A 51 -5.91 -31.28 -47.60
C LEU A 51 -7.37 -31.72 -47.71
N ILE A 52 -8.18 -31.46 -46.67
CA ILE A 52 -9.56 -31.99 -46.55
C ILE A 52 -10.59 -31.08 -47.25
N GLY A 53 -10.35 -29.77 -47.25
CA GLY A 53 -11.32 -28.75 -47.66
C GLY A 53 -12.45 -28.52 -46.65
N GLY A 54 -13.07 -27.33 -46.69
CA GLY A 54 -14.24 -26.99 -45.86
C GLY A 54 -14.10 -25.77 -44.92
N ASN A 55 -12.95 -25.08 -44.92
CA ASN A 55 -12.78 -23.79 -44.24
C ASN A 55 -12.70 -22.65 -45.27
N ARG A 56 -13.52 -21.60 -45.12
CA ARG A 56 -13.61 -20.48 -46.08
C ARG A 56 -12.30 -19.68 -46.23
N ASN A 57 -11.41 -19.77 -45.24
CA ASN A 57 -10.16 -19.01 -45.20
C ASN A 57 -8.91 -19.81 -45.62
N VAL A 58 -9.05 -21.08 -46.00
CA VAL A 58 -7.94 -21.94 -46.44
C VAL A 58 -8.32 -22.60 -47.76
N LYS A 59 -7.58 -22.31 -48.84
CA LYS A 59 -7.84 -22.90 -50.16
C LYS A 59 -7.62 -24.42 -50.09
N ALA A 60 -8.58 -25.22 -50.51
CA ALA A 60 -8.46 -26.68 -50.52
C ALA A 60 -7.47 -27.17 -51.60
N CYS A 61 -6.78 -28.26 -51.32
CA CYS A 61 -5.90 -28.93 -52.26
C CYS A 61 -6.73 -29.58 -53.37
N SER A 62 -6.51 -29.17 -54.63
CA SER A 62 -7.22 -29.72 -55.79
C SER A 62 -6.64 -31.04 -56.31
N GLN A 63 -5.52 -31.50 -55.72
CA GLN A 63 -4.77 -32.70 -56.15
C GLN A 63 -4.73 -33.79 -55.07
N CYS A 64 -5.41 -33.59 -53.93
CA CYS A 64 -5.45 -34.56 -52.84
C CYS A 64 -6.40 -35.71 -53.18
N PRO A 65 -5.95 -36.98 -53.17
CA PRO A 65 -6.79 -38.15 -53.43
C PRO A 65 -7.96 -38.28 -52.43
N GLN A 66 -9.12 -38.71 -52.93
CA GLN A 66 -10.36 -38.75 -52.13
C GLN A 66 -10.28 -39.72 -50.95
N ASP A 67 -9.55 -40.83 -51.08
CA ASP A 67 -9.30 -41.81 -50.02
C ASP A 67 -8.50 -41.21 -48.85
N VAL A 68 -7.54 -40.32 -49.14
CA VAL A 68 -6.77 -39.57 -48.13
C VAL A 68 -7.68 -38.57 -47.41
N ILE A 69 -8.54 -37.86 -48.15
CA ILE A 69 -9.52 -36.93 -47.58
C ILE A 69 -10.47 -37.68 -46.63
N ASP A 70 -10.98 -38.84 -47.02
CA ASP A 70 -11.92 -39.62 -46.22
C ASP A 70 -11.24 -40.23 -44.98
N LYS A 71 -9.99 -40.69 -45.11
CA LYS A 71 -9.16 -41.16 -43.98
C LYS A 71 -8.94 -40.06 -42.94
N LEU A 72 -8.61 -38.84 -43.38
CA LEU A 72 -8.40 -37.69 -42.50
C LEU A 72 -9.74 -37.20 -41.89
N LYS A 73 -10.84 -37.17 -42.64
CA LYS A 73 -12.18 -36.86 -42.10
C LYS A 73 -12.63 -37.87 -41.04
N ALA A 74 -12.43 -39.16 -41.28
CA ALA A 74 -12.74 -40.22 -40.32
C ALA A 74 -11.90 -40.09 -39.04
N HIS A 75 -10.61 -39.75 -39.17
CA HIS A 75 -9.74 -39.44 -38.02
C HIS A 75 -10.27 -38.24 -37.21
N MET A 76 -10.66 -37.15 -37.88
CA MET A 76 -11.25 -35.98 -37.20
C MET A 76 -12.61 -36.27 -36.53
N ALA A 77 -13.45 -37.10 -37.15
CA ALA A 77 -14.73 -37.52 -36.56
C ALA A 77 -14.54 -38.41 -35.32
N ARG A 78 -13.52 -39.29 -35.33
CA ARG A 78 -13.10 -40.08 -34.17
C ARG A 78 -12.54 -39.22 -33.03
N GLN A 79 -11.89 -38.10 -33.33
CA GLN A 79 -11.48 -37.13 -32.29
C GLN A 79 -12.66 -36.34 -31.73
N LYS A 80 -13.65 -35.94 -32.55
CA LYS A 80 -14.87 -35.25 -32.08
C LYS A 80 -15.79 -36.13 -31.21
N SER A 81 -15.90 -37.42 -31.51
CA SER A 81 -16.72 -38.36 -30.71
C SER A 81 -16.12 -38.64 -29.33
N LYS A 82 -14.79 -38.58 -29.16
CA LYS A 82 -14.13 -38.62 -27.84
C LYS A 82 -14.43 -37.38 -26.96
N ASN A 83 -14.82 -36.25 -27.57
CA ASN A 83 -15.21 -35.04 -26.84
C ASN A 83 -16.72 -34.91 -26.58
N LYS A 84 -17.57 -35.83 -27.08
CA LYS A 84 -19.03 -35.74 -26.96
C LYS A 84 -19.66 -36.70 -25.93
N VAL A 85 -18.89 -37.59 -25.30
CA VAL A 85 -19.35 -38.46 -24.19
C VAL A 85 -18.94 -37.86 -22.83
N VAL A 86 -19.18 -36.56 -22.62
CA VAL A 86 -18.92 -35.83 -21.37
C VAL A 86 -20.20 -35.17 -20.82
N VAL A 87 -21.36 -35.42 -21.42
CA VAL A 87 -22.64 -34.86 -20.97
C VAL A 87 -23.73 -35.91 -21.13
N ASP A 88 -23.75 -36.90 -20.24
CA ASP A 88 -24.94 -37.46 -19.60
C ASP A 88 -24.60 -38.76 -18.87
N GLY A 89 -25.08 -38.89 -17.62
CA GLY A 89 -25.16 -40.17 -16.92
C GLY A 89 -24.42 -40.25 -15.59
N TYR A 90 -25.03 -39.72 -14.52
CA TYR A 90 -25.03 -40.37 -13.21
C TYR A 90 -26.48 -40.72 -12.90
N HIS A 91 -26.83 -42.00 -12.93
CA HIS A 91 -27.86 -42.59 -12.07
C HIS A 91 -27.73 -44.13 -12.08
N ASP A 92 -27.66 -44.66 -10.86
CA ASP A 92 -28.08 -45.96 -10.32
C ASP A 92 -27.51 -47.31 -10.83
N LEU A 93 -26.83 -47.96 -9.87
CA LEU A 93 -26.99 -49.33 -9.34
C LEU A 93 -27.41 -50.45 -10.33
N ASP A 94 -26.57 -51.47 -10.47
CA ASP A 94 -26.80 -52.82 -9.89
C ASP A 94 -25.74 -53.82 -10.39
N ILE A 95 -25.14 -54.54 -9.45
CA ILE A 95 -24.29 -55.70 -9.71
C ILE A 95 -25.05 -56.92 -9.23
N GLU A 96 -25.59 -57.71 -10.16
CA GLU A 96 -25.89 -59.13 -9.93
C GLU A 96 -25.40 -60.02 -11.10
N GLN A 97 -24.50 -60.93 -10.71
CA GLN A 97 -24.35 -62.34 -11.10
C GLN A 97 -24.47 -62.80 -12.57
N SER A 98 -23.34 -63.27 -13.11
CA SER A 98 -23.12 -64.59 -13.75
C SER A 98 -21.74 -64.52 -14.44
N GLY A 99 -20.74 -65.36 -14.19
CA GLY A 99 -20.74 -66.80 -14.07
C GLY A 99 -20.22 -67.39 -15.37
N PHE A 100 -18.90 -67.43 -15.60
CA PHE A 100 -18.27 -68.32 -16.60
C PHE A 100 -16.88 -68.78 -16.18
N GLN A 101 -16.73 -70.10 -16.17
CA GLN A 101 -15.55 -70.91 -15.90
C GLN A 101 -14.60 -70.92 -17.12
N GLY A 102 -13.29 -71.03 -16.87
CA GLY A 102 -12.33 -71.47 -17.89
C GLY A 102 -10.92 -70.88 -17.75
N ASP A 103 -10.02 -71.67 -17.16
CA ASP A 103 -8.59 -71.40 -17.03
C ASP A 103 -7.88 -71.34 -18.40
N ASN A 104 -7.68 -70.14 -18.96
CA ASN A 104 -6.44 -69.79 -19.69
C ASN A 104 -6.31 -68.33 -20.17
N ASP A 105 -7.26 -67.42 -19.88
CA ASP A 105 -7.16 -65.99 -20.26
C ASP A 105 -6.81 -65.03 -19.10
N GLU A 106 -6.72 -65.49 -17.85
CA GLU A 106 -6.48 -64.63 -16.68
C GLU A 106 -5.08 -63.97 -16.66
N LYS A 107 -4.04 -64.61 -17.22
CA LYS A 107 -2.68 -64.03 -17.27
C LYS A 107 -2.50 -62.96 -18.35
N LYS A 108 -3.23 -63.04 -19.47
CA LYS A 108 -3.18 -62.00 -20.52
C LYS A 108 -4.08 -60.81 -20.20
N ILE A 109 -5.26 -61.05 -19.60
CA ILE A 109 -6.17 -59.97 -19.18
C ILE A 109 -5.63 -59.22 -17.96
N SER A 110 -4.99 -59.86 -16.98
CA SER A 110 -4.43 -59.14 -15.82
C SER A 110 -3.24 -58.22 -16.18
N ILE A 111 -2.45 -58.56 -17.20
CA ILE A 111 -1.35 -57.70 -17.70
C ILE A 111 -1.89 -56.54 -18.56
N LEU A 112 -2.93 -56.78 -19.37
CA LEU A 112 -3.59 -55.73 -20.17
C LEU A 112 -4.43 -54.77 -19.32
N VAL A 113 -5.09 -55.25 -18.26
CA VAL A 113 -5.82 -54.41 -17.29
C VAL A 113 -4.85 -53.64 -16.41
N LYS A 114 -3.70 -54.21 -15.98
CA LYS A 114 -2.66 -53.46 -15.26
C LYS A 114 -1.99 -52.40 -16.15
N LYS A 115 -1.72 -52.67 -17.43
CA LYS A 115 -1.19 -51.66 -18.36
C LYS A 115 -2.22 -50.59 -18.76
N ARG A 116 -3.49 -50.94 -18.98
CA ARG A 116 -4.56 -49.94 -19.21
C ARG A 116 -4.85 -49.11 -17.97
N ASN A 117 -4.90 -49.70 -16.77
CA ASN A 117 -5.06 -48.95 -15.53
C ASN A 117 -3.85 -48.06 -15.25
N TRP A 118 -2.60 -48.44 -15.55
CA TRP A 118 -1.46 -47.52 -15.39
C TRP A 118 -1.49 -46.32 -16.35
N VAL A 119 -1.96 -46.50 -17.60
CA VAL A 119 -2.07 -45.40 -18.57
C VAL A 119 -3.31 -44.53 -18.31
N HIS A 120 -4.43 -45.11 -17.84
CA HIS A 120 -5.60 -44.35 -17.41
C HIS A 120 -5.39 -43.65 -16.08
N ILE A 121 -4.71 -44.26 -15.11
CA ILE A 121 -4.34 -43.63 -13.83
C ILE A 121 -3.27 -42.56 -14.06
N GLY A 122 -2.28 -42.76 -14.93
CA GLY A 122 -1.30 -41.72 -15.28
C GLY A 122 -1.90 -40.57 -16.10
N GLY A 123 -2.88 -40.84 -16.96
CA GLY A 123 -3.64 -39.84 -17.71
C GLY A 123 -4.66 -39.09 -16.84
N GLN A 124 -5.34 -39.78 -15.92
CA GLN A 124 -6.20 -39.19 -14.90
C GLN A 124 -5.39 -38.43 -13.86
N GLU A 125 -4.21 -38.89 -13.41
CA GLU A 125 -3.29 -38.15 -12.54
C GLU A 125 -2.76 -36.90 -13.23
N LYS A 126 -2.35 -36.96 -14.50
CA LYS A 126 -1.89 -35.77 -15.24
C LYS A 126 -3.04 -34.78 -15.46
N ARG A 127 -4.25 -35.26 -15.73
CA ARG A 127 -5.45 -34.42 -15.89
C ARG A 127 -5.92 -33.83 -14.56
N MET A 128 -5.90 -34.61 -13.47
CA MET A 128 -6.17 -34.17 -12.10
C MET A 128 -5.13 -33.13 -11.66
N LYS A 129 -3.83 -33.41 -11.85
CA LYS A 129 -2.75 -32.43 -11.61
C LYS A 129 -2.93 -31.14 -12.41
N SER A 130 -3.43 -31.20 -13.65
CA SER A 130 -3.69 -29.99 -14.45
C SER A 130 -4.93 -29.21 -14.00
N ILE A 131 -6.00 -29.90 -13.57
CA ILE A 131 -7.23 -29.28 -13.05
C ILE A 131 -6.97 -28.66 -11.68
N ASP A 132 -6.28 -29.38 -10.79
CA ASP A 132 -5.86 -28.90 -9.47
C ASP A 132 -4.95 -27.68 -9.61
N GLN A 133 -4.03 -27.68 -10.58
CA GLN A 133 -3.14 -26.55 -10.83
C GLN A 133 -3.88 -25.32 -11.38
N GLU A 134 -4.88 -25.49 -12.26
CA GLU A 134 -5.74 -24.37 -12.69
C GLU A 134 -6.59 -23.82 -11.54
N GLU A 135 -7.10 -24.70 -10.66
CA GLU A 135 -7.85 -24.29 -9.48
C GLU A 135 -6.96 -23.53 -8.48
N PHE A 136 -5.78 -24.06 -8.15
CA PHE A 136 -4.81 -23.38 -7.28
C PHE A 136 -4.37 -22.05 -7.88
N ARG A 137 -4.24 -21.95 -9.22
CA ARG A 137 -3.97 -20.70 -9.91
C ARG A 137 -5.11 -19.70 -9.69
N ALA A 138 -6.36 -20.12 -9.90
CA ALA A 138 -7.52 -19.27 -9.71
C ALA A 138 -7.66 -18.80 -8.26
N GLN A 139 -7.42 -19.68 -7.29
CA GLN A 139 -7.41 -19.36 -5.87
C GLN A 139 -6.31 -18.34 -5.52
N ALA A 140 -5.08 -18.54 -6.02
CA ALA A 140 -3.98 -17.61 -5.80
C ALA A 140 -4.24 -16.23 -6.43
N ILE A 141 -4.74 -16.18 -7.67
CA ILE A 141 -5.12 -14.92 -8.34
C ILE A 141 -6.20 -14.19 -7.54
N GLN A 142 -7.24 -14.89 -7.10
CA GLN A 142 -8.33 -14.31 -6.31
C GLN A 142 -7.83 -13.82 -4.94
N ALA A 143 -6.93 -14.55 -4.29
CA ALA A 143 -6.34 -14.16 -3.01
C ALA A 143 -5.46 -12.90 -3.14
N ILE A 144 -4.67 -12.80 -4.22
CA ILE A 144 -3.90 -11.59 -4.55
C ILE A 144 -4.86 -10.41 -4.79
N ALA A 145 -5.91 -10.61 -5.58
CA ALA A 145 -6.88 -9.55 -5.86
C ALA A 145 -7.54 -9.03 -4.58
N ARG A 146 -7.99 -9.93 -3.70
CA ARG A 146 -8.57 -9.58 -2.39
C ARG A 146 -7.58 -8.84 -1.50
N PHE A 147 -6.31 -9.24 -1.47
CA PHE A 147 -5.29 -8.50 -0.73
C PHE A 147 -5.12 -7.08 -1.26
N PHE A 148 -5.03 -6.91 -2.58
CA PHE A 148 -4.92 -5.58 -3.19
C PHE A 148 -6.14 -4.70 -2.89
N TYR A 149 -7.35 -5.25 -2.94
CA TYR A 149 -8.57 -4.48 -2.69
C TYR A 149 -8.77 -4.18 -1.20
N GLU A 150 -8.64 -5.16 -0.31
CA GLU A 150 -8.85 -5.01 1.14
C GLU A 150 -7.83 -4.03 1.75
N ALA A 151 -6.55 -4.20 1.41
CA ALA A 151 -5.48 -3.34 1.92
C ALA A 151 -5.39 -1.98 1.21
N GLY A 152 -6.20 -1.74 0.18
CA GLY A 152 -6.19 -0.47 -0.58
C GLY A 152 -4.88 -0.23 -1.34
N ILE A 153 -4.21 -1.32 -1.78
CA ILE A 153 -2.93 -1.23 -2.48
C ILE A 153 -3.16 -0.68 -3.88
N SER A 154 -2.33 0.29 -4.28
CA SER A 154 -2.35 0.80 -5.65
C SER A 154 -2.20 -0.37 -6.63
N LEU A 155 -3.14 -0.51 -7.57
CA LEU A 155 -3.08 -1.57 -8.57
C LEU A 155 -1.80 -1.49 -9.42
N HIS A 156 -1.14 -0.33 -9.47
CA HIS A 156 0.16 -0.16 -10.12
C HIS A 156 1.28 -0.97 -9.45
N ALA A 157 1.16 -1.30 -8.16
CA ALA A 157 2.12 -2.15 -7.44
C ALA A 157 2.31 -3.51 -8.11
N ALA A 158 1.30 -4.02 -8.82
CA ALA A 158 1.43 -5.27 -9.60
C ALA A 158 2.43 -5.18 -10.77
N ARG A 159 2.89 -3.98 -11.13
CA ARG A 159 3.95 -3.76 -12.14
C ARG A 159 5.36 -3.75 -11.54
N ALA A 160 5.49 -3.62 -10.22
CA ALA A 160 6.78 -3.50 -9.55
C ALA A 160 7.65 -4.75 -9.79
N GLY A 161 8.95 -4.55 -9.93
CA GLY A 161 9.90 -5.65 -10.08
C GLY A 161 9.97 -6.50 -8.81
N SER A 162 9.94 -5.84 -7.65
CA SER A 162 9.86 -6.50 -6.33
C SER A 162 8.63 -7.37 -6.17
N PHE A 163 7.47 -7.00 -6.72
CA PHE A 163 6.27 -7.83 -6.66
C PHE A 163 6.52 -9.22 -7.25
N LYS A 164 7.12 -9.30 -8.44
CA LYS A 164 7.44 -10.58 -9.08
C LYS A 164 8.48 -11.37 -8.29
N LYS A 165 9.50 -10.70 -7.74
CA LYS A 165 10.53 -11.32 -6.89
C LYS A 165 9.92 -11.90 -5.62
N MET A 166 9.04 -11.16 -4.96
CA MET A 166 8.29 -11.58 -3.79
C MET A 166 7.48 -12.85 -4.07
N ILE A 167 6.67 -12.84 -5.13
CA ILE A 167 5.83 -13.99 -5.52
C ILE A 167 6.71 -15.24 -5.75
N LYS A 168 7.81 -15.10 -6.49
CA LYS A 168 8.73 -16.20 -6.76
C LYS A 168 9.38 -16.73 -5.48
N ALA A 169 9.79 -15.85 -4.57
CA ALA A 169 10.42 -16.23 -3.31
C ALA A 169 9.44 -16.96 -2.37
N ILE A 170 8.19 -16.48 -2.26
CA ILE A 170 7.14 -17.18 -1.50
C ILE A 170 6.86 -18.56 -2.11
N GLY A 171 6.72 -18.63 -3.44
CA GLY A 171 6.48 -19.89 -4.14
C GLY A 171 7.62 -20.89 -3.97
N ARG A 172 8.88 -20.44 -3.91
CA ARG A 172 10.05 -21.30 -3.63
C ARG A 172 10.02 -21.87 -2.22
N TYR A 173 9.57 -21.11 -1.23
CA TYR A 173 9.47 -21.61 0.14
C TYR A 173 8.31 -22.61 0.29
N GLY A 174 7.14 -22.30 -0.29
CA GLY A 174 5.96 -23.16 -0.22
C GLY A 174 4.89 -22.70 0.79
N PRO A 175 3.86 -23.53 1.03
CA PRO A 175 2.62 -23.12 1.72
C PRO A 175 2.78 -22.84 3.22
N ASP A 176 3.84 -23.34 3.84
CA ASP A 176 4.12 -23.18 5.28
C ASP A 176 4.89 -21.88 5.59
N PHE A 177 5.12 -21.03 4.58
CA PHE A 177 5.79 -19.76 4.79
C PHE A 177 4.99 -18.85 5.73
N LYS A 178 5.58 -18.54 6.89
CA LYS A 178 5.05 -17.50 7.79
C LYS A 178 5.57 -16.13 7.34
N PRO A 179 4.70 -15.20 6.91
CA PRO A 179 5.12 -13.88 6.46
C PRO A 179 5.59 -13.00 7.61
N PRO A 180 6.37 -11.94 7.32
CA PRO A 180 6.80 -10.99 8.34
C PRO A 180 5.62 -10.24 8.95
N SER A 181 5.74 -9.92 10.23
CA SER A 181 4.80 -9.11 10.99
C SER A 181 4.99 -7.60 10.73
N TYR A 182 4.01 -6.80 11.18
CA TYR A 182 4.13 -5.33 11.17
C TYR A 182 5.40 -4.87 11.88
N ARG A 183 5.71 -5.41 13.07
CA ARG A 183 6.89 -5.03 13.87
C ARG A 183 8.21 -5.36 13.16
N GLU A 184 8.29 -6.51 12.50
CA GLU A 184 9.48 -6.87 11.72
C GLU A 184 9.67 -5.91 10.53
N LEU A 185 8.58 -5.54 9.85
CA LEU A 185 8.60 -4.60 8.73
C LEU A 185 8.90 -3.15 9.16
N SER A 186 8.42 -2.71 10.31
CA SER A 186 8.64 -1.32 10.79
C SER A 186 10.00 -1.13 11.46
N GLY A 187 10.57 -2.18 12.07
CA GLY A 187 11.84 -2.12 12.79
C GLY A 187 13.00 -2.74 12.03
N PRO A 188 13.34 -4.01 12.31
CA PRO A 188 14.61 -4.62 11.90
C PRO A 188 14.77 -4.73 10.37
N LEU A 189 13.72 -5.04 9.62
CA LEU A 189 13.81 -5.17 8.16
C LEU A 189 14.00 -3.82 7.47
N LEU A 190 13.40 -2.76 8.01
CA LEU A 190 13.58 -1.40 7.49
C LEU A 190 15.02 -0.95 7.72
N LYS A 191 15.54 -1.12 8.95
CA LYS A 191 16.94 -0.81 9.27
C LYS A 191 17.91 -1.55 8.34
N LYS A 192 17.71 -2.85 8.16
CA LYS A 192 18.53 -3.68 7.26
C LYS A 192 18.47 -3.21 5.81
N GLU A 193 17.30 -2.81 5.30
CA GLU A 193 17.19 -2.32 3.93
C GLU A 193 17.82 -0.92 3.76
N VAL A 194 17.73 -0.05 4.78
CA VAL A 194 18.46 1.23 4.80
C VAL A 194 19.97 0.99 4.76
N GLU A 195 20.49 0.05 5.54
CA GLU A 195 21.91 -0.35 5.51
C GLU A 195 22.32 -0.88 4.13
N ASN A 196 21.51 -1.76 3.52
CA ASN A 196 21.75 -2.25 2.16
C ASN A 196 21.81 -1.11 1.13
N ILE A 197 20.89 -0.14 1.22
CA ILE A 197 20.86 1.02 0.34
C ILE A 197 22.12 1.88 0.58
N ASN A 198 22.49 2.15 1.83
CA ASN A 198 23.69 2.92 2.17
C ASN A 198 24.98 2.27 1.63
N GLN A 199 25.09 0.94 1.68
CA GLN A 199 26.20 0.22 1.06
C GLN A 199 26.24 0.42 -0.46
N LEU A 200 25.09 0.39 -1.13
CA LEU A 200 25.01 0.69 -2.57
C LEU A 200 25.45 2.13 -2.86
N ILE A 201 25.06 3.09 -2.01
CA ILE A 201 25.43 4.51 -2.12
C ILE A 201 26.94 4.72 -1.93
N ASN A 202 27.63 3.94 -1.10
CA ASN A 202 29.09 4.07 -0.93
C ASN A 202 29.83 3.88 -2.26
N GLY A 203 29.39 2.93 -3.08
CA GLY A 203 29.95 2.76 -4.42
C GLY A 203 29.63 3.91 -5.40
N HIS A 204 28.66 4.79 -5.09
CA HIS A 204 28.47 6.06 -5.80
C HIS A 204 29.42 7.13 -5.27
N LYS A 205 29.60 7.22 -3.94
CA LYS A 205 30.51 8.18 -3.30
C LYS A 205 31.95 8.07 -3.81
N GLU A 206 32.45 6.85 -4.00
CA GLU A 206 33.78 6.61 -4.59
C GLU A 206 33.93 7.22 -5.99
N GLU A 207 32.86 7.26 -6.76
CA GLU A 207 32.85 7.84 -8.10
C GLU A 207 32.72 9.37 -8.06
N TRP A 208 32.01 9.91 -7.06
CA TRP A 208 31.91 11.36 -6.83
C TRP A 208 33.29 11.98 -6.59
N SER A 209 34.19 11.27 -5.90
CA SER A 209 35.56 11.74 -5.71
C SER A 209 36.45 11.64 -6.95
N LYS A 210 36.08 10.84 -7.94
CA LYS A 210 36.87 10.68 -9.19
C LYS A 210 36.43 11.64 -10.29
N TYR A 211 35.12 11.76 -10.49
CA TYR A 211 34.55 12.50 -11.63
C TYR A 211 33.62 13.65 -11.21
N GLY A 212 33.41 13.82 -9.91
CA GLY A 212 32.44 14.76 -9.37
C GLY A 212 31.00 14.27 -9.46
N CYS A 213 30.09 15.02 -8.87
CA CYS A 213 28.65 14.77 -8.88
C CYS A 213 27.83 16.05 -9.04
N SER A 214 26.53 15.87 -9.31
CA SER A 214 25.54 16.94 -9.41
C SER A 214 24.50 16.80 -8.30
N ILE A 215 24.32 17.84 -7.49
CA ILE A 215 23.23 17.91 -6.51
C ILE A 215 21.97 18.38 -7.24
N MET A 216 20.84 17.72 -7.07
CA MET A 216 19.56 18.06 -7.68
C MET A 216 18.51 18.24 -6.59
N LEU A 217 17.77 19.34 -6.66
CA LEU A 217 16.69 19.64 -5.73
C LEU A 217 15.35 19.60 -6.43
N ASP A 218 14.49 18.69 -5.96
CA ASP A 218 13.10 18.56 -6.42
C ASP A 218 12.15 18.99 -5.32
N GLY A 219 11.68 20.23 -5.42
CA GLY A 219 10.80 20.86 -4.44
C GLY A 219 9.34 20.82 -4.86
N TRP A 220 8.48 20.36 -3.96
CA TRP A 220 7.02 20.48 -4.11
C TRP A 220 6.39 21.02 -2.83
N SER A 221 5.26 21.69 -3.01
CA SER A 221 4.46 22.19 -1.88
C SER A 221 3.09 21.54 -1.96
N ASP A 222 2.58 21.09 -0.82
CA ASP A 222 1.21 20.62 -0.73
C ASP A 222 0.22 21.80 -0.71
N ARG A 223 -1.08 21.48 -0.63
CA ARG A 223 -2.15 22.49 -0.59
C ARG A 223 -2.17 23.31 0.69
N GLU A 224 -1.50 22.83 1.73
CA GLU A 224 -1.37 23.45 3.06
C GLU A 224 -0.10 24.31 3.14
N ARG A 225 0.60 24.51 2.00
CA ARG A 225 1.87 25.23 1.88
C ARG A 225 3.02 24.57 2.65
N ARG A 226 2.87 23.32 3.08
CA ARG A 226 4.01 22.56 3.57
C ARG A 226 4.90 22.24 2.37
N THR A 227 6.14 22.69 2.44
CA THR A 227 7.09 22.55 1.34
C THR A 227 8.07 21.45 1.70
N THR A 228 8.24 20.48 0.79
CA THR A 228 9.23 19.42 0.91
C THR A 228 10.19 19.52 -0.26
N ILE A 229 11.49 19.47 0.03
CA ILE A 229 12.55 19.46 -0.99
C ILE A 229 13.26 18.13 -0.91
N ASN A 230 13.22 17.36 -1.99
CA ASN A 230 13.99 16.14 -2.14
C ASN A 230 15.39 16.47 -2.66
N VAL A 231 16.40 15.92 -2.02
CA VAL A 231 17.81 16.03 -2.41
C VAL A 231 18.22 14.75 -3.12
N LEU A 232 18.63 14.88 -4.38
CA LEU A 232 19.19 13.79 -5.16
C LEU A 232 20.62 14.13 -5.58
N VAL A 233 21.46 13.12 -5.77
CA VAL A 233 22.83 13.27 -6.24
C VAL A 233 23.03 12.40 -7.47
N ASN A 234 23.44 13.00 -8.57
CA ASN A 234 23.70 12.30 -9.83
C ASN A 234 25.19 12.20 -10.14
N SER A 235 25.59 11.05 -10.65
CA SER A 235 26.96 10.67 -11.04
C SER A 235 26.92 9.78 -12.28
N SER A 236 28.07 9.39 -12.83
CA SER A 236 28.13 8.49 -14.00
C SER A 236 27.55 7.09 -13.73
N LYS A 237 27.54 6.62 -12.49
CA LYS A 237 26.87 5.38 -12.06
C LYS A 237 25.36 5.53 -11.89
N GLY A 238 24.85 6.75 -11.81
CA GLY A 238 23.43 7.06 -11.74
C GLY A 238 23.05 8.07 -10.67
N THR A 239 21.73 8.20 -10.44
CA THR A 239 21.13 9.09 -9.45
C THR A 239 20.80 8.35 -8.16
N VAL A 240 21.12 8.96 -7.03
CA VAL A 240 20.82 8.48 -5.67
C VAL A 240 19.93 9.51 -4.98
N PHE A 241 18.90 9.04 -4.28
CA PHE A 241 18.15 9.85 -3.33
C PHE A 241 18.89 9.94 -2.00
N MET A 242 19.09 11.15 -1.49
CA MET A 242 19.82 11.38 -0.22
C MET A 242 18.87 11.58 0.95
N GLU A 243 17.99 12.58 0.85
CA GLU A 243 17.07 12.95 1.93
C GLU A 243 15.92 13.82 1.42
N SER A 244 14.84 13.88 2.21
CA SER A 244 13.75 14.84 2.04
C SER A 244 13.81 15.86 3.18
N ILE A 245 13.74 17.13 2.84
CA ILE A 245 13.87 18.24 3.79
C ILE A 245 12.53 18.95 3.88
N ASN A 246 11.99 19.06 5.09
CA ASN A 246 10.85 19.95 5.36
C ASN A 246 11.33 21.40 5.24
N ALA A 247 10.96 22.03 4.14
CA ALA A 247 11.30 23.38 3.75
C ALA A 247 10.16 24.37 4.02
N SER A 248 9.18 24.02 4.86
CA SER A 248 8.03 24.90 5.17
C SER A 248 8.45 26.18 5.91
N SER A 249 9.59 26.13 6.62
CA SER A 249 10.21 27.28 7.28
C SER A 249 11.09 28.13 6.35
N ILE A 250 11.43 27.64 5.16
CA ILE A 250 12.27 28.35 4.17
C ILE A 250 11.39 29.40 3.48
N LYS A 251 11.47 30.65 3.95
CA LYS A 251 10.64 31.76 3.46
C LYS A 251 11.44 32.74 2.62
N SER A 252 12.77 32.72 2.72
CA SER A 252 13.66 33.68 2.07
C SER A 252 14.65 33.01 1.12
N ARG A 253 15.20 33.80 0.19
CA ARG A 253 16.33 33.39 -0.68
C ARG A 253 17.59 33.06 0.13
N PHE A 254 17.75 33.67 1.31
CA PHE A 254 18.91 33.45 2.18
C PHE A 254 18.83 32.07 2.84
N ASP A 255 17.64 31.71 3.32
CA ASP A 255 17.37 30.39 3.91
C ASP A 255 17.65 29.28 2.87
N MET A 256 17.21 29.50 1.63
CA MET A 256 17.47 28.59 0.52
C MET A 256 18.97 28.52 0.21
N SER A 257 19.68 29.64 0.21
CA SER A 257 21.14 29.67 -0.02
C SER A 257 21.90 28.91 1.06
N ALA A 258 21.53 29.09 2.34
CA ALA A 258 22.13 28.36 3.46
C ALA A 258 21.86 26.85 3.36
N LEU A 259 20.67 26.46 2.88
CA LEU A 259 20.38 25.06 2.58
C LEU A 259 21.30 24.51 1.48
N LEU A 260 21.46 25.23 0.36
CA LEU A 260 22.35 24.80 -0.73
C LEU A 260 23.79 24.62 -0.24
N ASP A 261 24.26 25.59 0.55
CA ASP A 261 25.62 25.61 1.08
C ASP A 261 25.90 24.39 1.97
N ARG A 262 25.01 24.14 2.94
CA ARG A 262 25.06 22.97 3.82
C ARG A 262 25.06 21.64 3.05
N LEU A 263 24.32 21.56 1.94
CA LEU A 263 24.29 20.34 1.11
C LEU A 263 25.60 20.12 0.37
N VAL A 264 26.26 21.18 -0.09
CA VAL A 264 27.61 21.09 -0.69
C VAL A 264 28.61 20.65 0.37
N GLU A 265 28.56 21.20 1.57
CA GLU A 265 29.44 20.77 2.68
C GLU A 265 29.26 19.30 3.03
N LYS A 266 28.01 18.84 3.14
CA LYS A 266 27.69 17.45 3.45
C LYS A 266 28.24 16.45 2.43
N ILE A 267 28.34 16.83 1.16
CA ILE A 267 28.86 15.97 0.10
C ILE A 267 30.37 16.17 -0.10
N GLY A 268 30.89 17.33 0.31
CA GLY A 268 32.26 17.77 0.09
C GLY A 268 32.37 18.58 -1.20
N GLU A 269 32.81 19.83 -1.09
CA GLU A 269 32.89 20.77 -2.24
C GLU A 269 33.74 20.23 -3.40
N ALA A 270 34.86 19.57 -3.11
CA ALA A 270 35.72 18.94 -4.11
C ALA A 270 34.98 17.88 -4.96
N ASN A 271 33.93 17.27 -4.42
CA ASN A 271 33.13 16.27 -5.12
C ASN A 271 31.98 16.89 -5.94
N VAL A 272 31.67 18.18 -5.80
CA VAL A 272 30.46 18.80 -6.39
C VAL A 272 30.81 19.65 -7.59
N VAL A 273 30.34 19.25 -8.77
CA VAL A 273 30.53 20.03 -10.02
C VAL A 273 29.40 21.04 -10.20
N GLN A 274 28.16 20.64 -9.89
CA GLN A 274 27.00 21.51 -10.03
C GLN A 274 25.88 21.26 -9.03
N VAL A 275 25.09 22.31 -8.78
CA VAL A 275 23.84 22.28 -8.03
C VAL A 275 22.68 22.70 -8.94
N ILE A 276 21.66 21.85 -9.06
CA ILE A 276 20.51 22.02 -9.94
C ILE A 276 19.26 22.32 -9.11
N THR A 277 18.57 23.42 -9.43
CA THR A 277 17.29 23.79 -8.80
C THR A 277 16.20 24.08 -9.82
N ASP A 278 14.95 24.23 -9.36
CA ASP A 278 13.87 24.75 -10.19
C ASP A 278 14.07 26.26 -10.53
N ASN A 279 13.24 26.78 -11.43
CA ASN A 279 13.32 28.16 -11.90
C ASN A 279 12.49 29.14 -11.05
N ARG A 280 12.15 28.79 -9.81
CA ARG A 280 11.53 29.77 -8.91
C ARG A 280 12.52 30.89 -8.62
N SER A 281 12.02 32.12 -8.50
CA SER A 281 12.86 33.30 -8.30
C SER A 281 13.77 33.17 -7.06
N SER A 282 13.27 32.58 -5.98
CA SER A 282 14.04 32.30 -4.76
C SER A 282 15.19 31.32 -5.02
N SER A 283 14.93 30.22 -5.72
CA SER A 283 15.93 29.20 -6.07
C SER A 283 17.03 29.75 -6.98
N VAL A 284 16.65 30.56 -7.98
CA VAL A 284 17.59 31.20 -8.91
C VAL A 284 18.52 32.17 -8.20
N LEU A 285 17.98 33.00 -7.30
CA LEU A 285 18.80 33.93 -6.53
C LEU A 285 19.71 33.20 -5.55
N ALA A 286 19.20 32.18 -4.86
CA ALA A 286 19.99 31.35 -3.94
C ALA A 286 21.13 30.63 -4.68
N GLY A 287 20.87 30.05 -5.85
CA GLY A 287 21.89 29.41 -6.67
C GLY A 287 22.99 30.36 -7.14
N LYS A 288 22.61 31.57 -7.56
CA LYS A 288 23.58 32.63 -7.89
C LYS A 288 24.41 33.05 -6.68
N MET A 289 23.80 33.17 -5.50
CA MET A 289 24.52 33.45 -4.25
C MET A 289 25.49 32.33 -3.89
N LEU A 290 25.08 31.06 -4.05
CA LEU A 290 25.96 29.92 -3.82
C LEU A 290 27.22 29.97 -4.70
N MET A 291 27.09 30.36 -5.98
CA MET A 291 28.24 30.51 -6.88
C MET A 291 29.19 31.67 -6.50
N VAL A 292 28.73 32.62 -5.67
CA VAL A 292 29.58 33.68 -5.10
C VAL A 292 30.29 33.17 -3.84
N ILE A 293 29.60 32.38 -3.02
CA ILE A 293 30.16 31.77 -1.81
C ILE A 293 31.20 30.70 -2.17
N ARG A 294 30.86 29.83 -3.14
CA ARG A 294 31.70 28.71 -3.60
C ARG A 294 32.09 28.91 -5.06
N GLN A 295 33.34 29.29 -5.27
CA GLN A 295 33.85 29.68 -6.58
C GLN A 295 34.13 28.49 -7.50
N ASN A 296 34.25 27.27 -6.96
CA ASN A 296 34.69 26.09 -7.72
C ASN A 296 33.54 25.15 -8.13
N LEU A 297 32.30 25.67 -8.20
CA LEU A 297 31.14 24.92 -8.66
C LEU A 297 30.19 25.76 -9.53
N PHE A 298 29.25 25.09 -10.18
CA PHE A 298 28.19 25.74 -10.95
C PHE A 298 26.82 25.60 -10.28
N TRP A 299 25.97 26.61 -10.43
CA TRP A 299 24.53 26.43 -10.27
C TRP A 299 23.89 26.45 -11.65
N THR A 300 23.00 25.49 -11.91
CA THR A 300 22.25 25.41 -13.17
C THR A 300 20.74 25.30 -12.94
N PRO A 301 19.92 25.96 -13.78
CA PRO A 301 18.48 25.74 -13.75
C PRO A 301 18.10 24.38 -14.34
N CYS A 302 17.05 23.77 -13.80
CA CYS A 302 16.54 22.50 -14.29
C CYS A 302 16.04 22.60 -15.75
N VAL A 303 16.76 21.94 -16.65
CA VAL A 303 16.48 21.92 -18.09
C VAL A 303 15.07 21.41 -18.39
N ALA A 304 14.63 20.35 -17.70
CA ALA A 304 13.30 19.79 -17.89
C ALA A 304 12.19 20.80 -17.52
N HIS A 305 12.41 21.58 -16.46
CA HIS A 305 11.47 22.63 -16.07
C HIS A 305 11.52 23.82 -17.03
N SER A 306 12.70 24.23 -17.51
CA SER A 306 12.84 25.28 -18.54
C SER A 306 12.11 24.92 -19.85
N ILE A 307 12.19 23.68 -20.31
CA ILE A 307 11.45 23.22 -21.51
C ILE A 307 9.94 23.20 -21.23
N ASP A 308 9.50 22.80 -20.03
CA ASP A 308 8.08 22.83 -19.67
C ASP A 308 7.53 24.27 -19.66
N LEU A 309 8.33 25.25 -19.22
CA LEU A 309 8.00 26.68 -19.31
C LEU A 309 7.92 27.16 -20.77
N MET A 310 8.80 26.70 -21.67
CA MET A 310 8.68 26.99 -23.11
C MET A 310 7.36 26.42 -23.68
N LEU A 311 7.00 25.20 -23.31
CA LEU A 311 5.74 24.57 -23.72
C LEU A 311 4.52 25.31 -23.15
N GLU A 312 4.63 25.85 -21.93
CA GLU A 312 3.61 26.69 -21.30
C GLU A 312 3.40 28.01 -22.05
N ASP A 313 4.49 28.73 -22.33
CA ASP A 313 4.45 29.99 -23.05
C ASP A 313 3.87 29.80 -24.48
N ILE A 314 4.27 28.74 -25.17
CA ILE A 314 3.67 28.35 -26.47
C ILE A 314 2.19 27.99 -26.30
N GLY A 315 1.85 27.27 -25.23
CA GLY A 315 0.48 26.94 -24.85
C GLY A 315 -0.41 28.16 -24.65
N ASN A 316 0.18 29.30 -24.26
CA ASN A 316 -0.50 30.58 -24.02
C ASN A 316 -0.75 31.39 -25.30
N ILE A 317 -0.10 31.08 -26.42
CA ILE A 317 -0.41 31.68 -27.73
C ILE A 317 -1.90 31.48 -28.02
N ALA A 318 -2.63 32.55 -28.32
CA ALA A 318 -4.10 32.55 -28.40
C ALA A 318 -4.69 31.42 -29.27
N LYS A 319 -4.06 31.17 -30.42
CA LYS A 319 -4.42 30.08 -31.34
C LYS A 319 -4.22 28.69 -30.73
N VAL A 320 -3.10 28.46 -30.03
CA VAL A 320 -2.78 27.21 -29.34
C VAL A 320 -3.70 27.00 -28.14
N LYS A 321 -3.84 28.02 -27.29
CA LYS A 321 -4.70 28.03 -26.11
C LYS A 321 -6.14 27.64 -26.46
N THR A 322 -6.69 28.23 -27.53
CA THR A 322 -8.04 27.92 -28.01
C THR A 322 -8.15 26.49 -28.52
N THR A 323 -7.13 25.99 -29.22
CA THR A 323 -7.08 24.63 -29.74
C THR A 323 -7.01 23.59 -28.63
N ILE A 324 -6.15 23.83 -27.63
CA ILE A 324 -6.04 23.01 -26.41
C ILE A 324 -7.38 22.98 -25.68
N LYS A 325 -8.01 24.13 -25.44
CA LYS A 325 -9.33 24.19 -24.76
C LYS A 325 -10.40 23.38 -25.51
N ARG A 326 -10.47 23.49 -26.84
CA ARG A 326 -11.41 22.73 -27.68
C ARG A 326 -11.12 21.22 -27.65
N GLY A 327 -9.85 20.81 -27.73
CA GLY A 327 -9.45 19.40 -27.63
C GLY A 327 -9.75 18.80 -26.26
N ILE A 328 -9.46 19.52 -25.18
CA ILE A 328 -9.83 19.13 -23.81
C ILE A 328 -11.34 18.98 -23.67
N PHE A 329 -12.12 19.91 -24.24
CA PHE A 329 -13.58 19.82 -24.22
C PHE A 329 -14.10 18.56 -24.92
N VAL A 330 -13.63 18.26 -26.14
CA VAL A 330 -14.06 17.05 -26.89
C VAL A 330 -13.70 15.78 -26.13
N VAL A 331 -12.46 15.68 -25.65
CA VAL A 331 -12.00 14.50 -24.88
C VAL A 331 -12.78 14.38 -23.58
N GLY A 332 -12.98 15.49 -22.86
CA GLY A 332 -13.77 15.54 -21.65
C GLY A 332 -15.21 15.08 -21.89
N TYR A 333 -15.85 15.55 -22.96
CA TYR A 333 -17.20 15.14 -23.32
C TYR A 333 -17.30 13.63 -23.59
N ILE A 334 -16.44 13.10 -24.48
CA ILE A 334 -16.45 11.67 -24.84
C ILE A 334 -16.24 10.78 -23.63
N TYR A 335 -15.29 11.14 -22.77
CA TYR A 335 -14.93 10.30 -21.63
C TYR A 335 -15.88 10.49 -20.44
N ASN A 336 -16.72 11.52 -20.43
CA ASN A 336 -17.66 11.75 -19.35
C ASN A 336 -18.88 10.82 -19.37
N ASP A 337 -19.17 10.21 -20.51
CA ASP A 337 -20.32 9.33 -20.68
C ASP A 337 -19.87 7.93 -21.14
N TYR A 338 -20.38 6.88 -20.47
CA TYR A 338 -19.96 5.50 -20.72
C TYR A 338 -20.34 5.02 -22.11
N ASP A 339 -21.51 5.40 -22.59
CA ASP A 339 -22.04 4.93 -23.87
C ASP A 339 -21.41 5.71 -25.02
N VAL A 340 -21.19 7.02 -24.86
CA VAL A 340 -20.40 7.82 -25.82
C VAL A 340 -18.95 7.30 -25.90
N LEU A 341 -18.37 6.91 -24.77
CA LEU A 341 -17.04 6.33 -24.76
C LEU A 341 -17.00 4.95 -25.42
N ASN A 342 -17.96 4.08 -25.14
CA ASN A 342 -18.04 2.77 -25.79
C ASN A 342 -18.22 2.92 -27.29
N MET A 343 -19.05 3.87 -27.72
CA MET A 343 -19.15 4.27 -29.11
C MET A 343 -17.77 4.67 -29.65
N MET A 344 -17.04 5.58 -28.97
CA MET A 344 -15.69 5.95 -29.39
C MET A 344 -14.75 4.74 -29.47
N LYS A 345 -14.80 3.81 -28.52
CA LYS A 345 -13.99 2.58 -28.54
C LYS A 345 -14.34 1.66 -29.70
N GLU A 346 -15.61 1.52 -30.07
CA GLU A 346 -16.02 0.77 -31.25
C GLU A 346 -15.39 1.38 -32.52
N PHE A 347 -15.51 2.70 -32.70
CA PHE A 347 -15.00 3.40 -33.89
C PHE A 347 -13.47 3.55 -33.91
N THR A 348 -12.80 3.44 -32.76
CA THR A 348 -11.33 3.57 -32.64
C THR A 348 -10.61 2.25 -32.38
N GLU A 349 -11.29 1.10 -32.43
CA GLU A 349 -10.72 -0.23 -32.14
C GLU A 349 -10.12 -0.30 -30.72
N ASN A 350 -10.87 0.14 -29.71
CA ASN A 350 -10.48 0.20 -28.30
C ASN A 350 -9.25 1.10 -28.01
N LYS A 351 -8.92 2.07 -28.86
CA LYS A 351 -7.79 2.98 -28.64
C LYS A 351 -8.17 4.13 -27.70
N GLU A 352 -7.31 4.41 -26.72
CA GLU A 352 -7.50 5.53 -25.80
C GLU A 352 -7.01 6.87 -26.38
N LEU A 353 -7.77 7.95 -26.13
CA LEU A 353 -7.42 9.32 -26.50
C LEU A 353 -6.52 10.00 -25.44
N PRO A 354 -6.82 9.94 -24.14
CA PRO A 354 -5.95 10.50 -23.10
C PRO A 354 -4.64 9.72 -23.05
N ARG A 355 -3.53 10.44 -22.99
CA ARG A 355 -2.19 9.85 -22.86
C ARG A 355 -1.45 10.56 -21.74
N THR A 356 -1.03 9.80 -20.74
CA THR A 356 -0.23 10.32 -19.63
C THR A 356 1.13 10.79 -20.14
N GLY A 357 1.50 12.02 -19.79
CA GLY A 357 2.80 12.61 -20.09
C GLY A 357 3.55 12.96 -18.81
N ILE A 358 4.86 13.19 -18.94
CA ILE A 358 5.77 13.45 -17.80
C ILE A 358 5.58 14.85 -17.21
N THR A 359 4.84 15.72 -17.90
CA THR A 359 4.37 17.02 -17.39
C THR A 359 2.93 17.26 -17.86
N ARG A 360 2.26 18.26 -17.28
CA ARG A 360 0.91 18.67 -17.67
C ARG A 360 0.82 19.08 -19.15
N PHE A 361 1.83 19.75 -19.68
CA PHE A 361 1.85 20.18 -21.09
C PHE A 361 2.14 19.03 -22.04
N VAL A 362 3.01 18.09 -21.66
CA VAL A 362 3.22 16.85 -22.44
C VAL A 362 1.95 16.02 -22.49
N THR A 363 1.23 15.88 -21.36
CA THR A 363 -0.06 15.17 -21.32
C THR A 363 -1.05 15.80 -22.30
N THR A 364 -1.10 17.13 -22.34
CA THR A 364 -1.94 17.89 -23.28
C THR A 364 -1.53 17.62 -24.73
N TYR A 365 -0.22 17.67 -25.04
CA TYR A 365 0.32 17.35 -26.36
C TYR A 365 -0.01 15.93 -26.81
N LEU A 366 0.25 14.92 -25.97
CA LEU A 366 0.02 13.51 -26.32
C LEU A 366 -1.46 13.21 -26.51
N THR A 367 -2.33 13.85 -25.72
CA THR A 367 -3.78 13.75 -25.89
C THR A 367 -4.22 14.36 -27.22
N LEU A 368 -3.73 15.55 -27.58
CA LEU A 368 -3.98 16.15 -28.91
C LEU A 368 -3.42 15.29 -30.05
N GLN A 369 -2.26 14.66 -29.86
CA GLN A 369 -1.66 13.76 -30.85
C GLN A 369 -2.52 12.52 -31.05
N SER A 370 -3.02 11.92 -29.97
CA SER A 370 -3.95 10.79 -30.03
C SER A 370 -5.25 11.18 -30.71
N LEU A 371 -5.79 12.36 -30.36
CA LEU A 371 -6.99 12.93 -30.98
C LEU A 371 -6.82 13.11 -32.49
N HIS A 372 -5.67 13.64 -32.93
CA HIS A 372 -5.34 13.80 -34.36
C HIS A 372 -5.20 12.46 -35.08
N LYS A 373 -4.55 11.46 -34.46
CA LYS A 373 -4.44 10.10 -35.01
C LYS A 373 -5.80 9.44 -35.22
N GLN A 374 -6.76 9.71 -34.33
CA GLN A 374 -8.13 9.19 -34.40
C GLN A 374 -9.10 10.12 -35.14
N LYS A 375 -8.62 11.14 -35.87
CA LYS A 375 -9.47 12.13 -36.57
C LYS A 375 -10.54 11.47 -37.44
N GLY A 376 -10.16 10.47 -38.25
CA GLY A 376 -11.08 9.76 -39.15
C GLY A 376 -12.17 9.02 -38.36
N SER A 377 -11.76 8.16 -37.43
CA SER A 377 -12.66 7.42 -36.54
C SER A 377 -13.62 8.32 -35.75
N LEU A 378 -13.13 9.44 -35.23
CA LEU A 378 -13.95 10.37 -34.45
C LEU A 378 -14.96 11.11 -35.34
N LYS A 379 -14.56 11.54 -36.54
CA LYS A 379 -15.51 12.11 -37.50
C LYS A 379 -16.61 11.11 -37.85
N ASN A 380 -16.23 9.88 -38.17
CA ASN A 380 -17.17 8.80 -38.49
C ASN A 380 -18.12 8.51 -37.32
N MET A 381 -17.63 8.54 -36.08
CA MET A 381 -18.46 8.38 -34.88
C MET A 381 -19.54 9.46 -34.81
N PHE A 382 -19.16 10.74 -34.88
CA PHE A 382 -20.09 11.87 -34.76
C PHE A 382 -21.03 12.05 -35.98
N THR A 383 -20.74 11.39 -37.11
CA THR A 383 -21.63 11.33 -38.28
C THR A 383 -22.35 10.00 -38.43
N SER A 384 -22.15 9.06 -37.51
CA SER A 384 -22.77 7.73 -37.59
C SER A 384 -24.27 7.80 -37.30
N GLU A 385 -25.03 6.87 -37.88
CA GLU A 385 -26.46 6.71 -37.58
C GLU A 385 -26.70 6.43 -36.10
N LYS A 386 -25.78 5.69 -35.45
CA LYS A 386 -25.78 5.41 -34.01
C LYS A 386 -25.66 6.69 -33.18
N TRP A 387 -24.85 7.66 -33.61
CA TRP A 387 -24.77 8.96 -32.97
C TRP A 387 -25.99 9.82 -33.25
N THR A 388 -26.41 9.96 -34.52
CA THR A 388 -27.51 10.88 -34.90
C THR A 388 -28.86 10.50 -34.29
N LYS A 389 -29.11 9.20 -34.06
CA LYS A 389 -30.32 8.70 -33.35
C LYS A 389 -30.21 8.78 -31.82
N SER A 390 -29.03 9.06 -31.26
CA SER A 390 -28.81 9.03 -29.81
C SER A 390 -29.34 10.28 -29.08
N VAL A 391 -29.52 10.15 -27.77
CA VAL A 391 -29.88 11.27 -26.88
C VAL A 391 -28.77 12.34 -26.83
N TRP A 392 -27.50 11.94 -26.98
CA TRP A 392 -26.34 12.83 -26.92
C TRP A 392 -26.22 13.77 -28.12
N ALA A 393 -26.68 13.35 -29.31
CA ALA A 393 -26.73 14.22 -30.48
C ALA A 393 -27.72 15.39 -30.32
N LYS A 394 -28.72 15.25 -29.45
CA LYS A 394 -29.70 16.31 -29.14
C LYS A 394 -29.22 17.25 -28.03
N GLU A 395 -28.28 16.82 -27.19
CA GLU A 395 -27.71 17.61 -26.09
C GLU A 395 -26.85 18.78 -26.60
N ALA A 396 -26.95 19.95 -25.95
CA ALA A 396 -26.16 21.14 -26.31
C ALA A 396 -24.63 20.89 -26.26
N LYS A 397 -24.14 20.11 -25.29
CA LYS A 397 -22.71 19.75 -25.21
C LYS A 397 -22.29 18.79 -26.33
N GLY A 398 -23.14 17.82 -26.67
CA GLY A 398 -22.91 16.88 -27.77
C GLY A 398 -22.90 17.54 -29.14
N LYS A 399 -23.83 18.48 -29.39
CA LYS A 399 -23.82 19.33 -30.60
C LYS A 399 -22.51 20.11 -30.72
N ARG A 400 -22.11 20.80 -29.66
CA ARG A 400 -20.84 21.54 -29.61
C ARG A 400 -19.62 20.64 -29.84
N ALA A 401 -19.61 19.42 -29.29
CA ALA A 401 -18.51 18.47 -29.50
C ALA A 401 -18.44 18.01 -30.97
N SER A 402 -19.59 17.70 -31.58
CA SER A 402 -19.71 17.34 -32.98
C SER A 402 -19.28 18.49 -33.91
N GLU A 403 -19.68 19.73 -33.62
CA GLU A 403 -19.26 20.93 -34.35
C GLU A 403 -17.74 21.11 -34.33
N VAL A 404 -17.11 20.99 -33.14
CA VAL A 404 -15.66 21.11 -33.00
C VAL A 404 -14.92 20.04 -33.79
N VAL A 405 -15.40 18.78 -33.75
CA VAL A 405 -14.81 17.65 -34.51
C VAL A 405 -15.06 17.78 -36.02
N SER A 406 -16.14 18.41 -36.44
CA SER A 406 -16.43 18.62 -37.85
C SER A 406 -15.62 19.78 -38.44
N MET A 407 -15.28 20.79 -37.62
CA MET A 407 -14.61 22.01 -38.04
C MET A 407 -13.21 21.77 -38.65
N PRO A 408 -12.99 22.09 -39.94
CA PRO A 408 -11.68 21.90 -40.58
C PRO A 408 -10.56 22.74 -39.95
N SER A 409 -10.89 23.97 -39.53
CA SER A 409 -9.93 24.88 -38.89
C SER A 409 -9.44 24.36 -37.54
N PHE A 410 -10.24 23.60 -36.79
CA PHE A 410 -9.80 22.92 -35.57
C PHE A 410 -8.65 21.96 -35.87
N TRP A 411 -8.84 21.02 -36.80
CA TRP A 411 -7.80 20.04 -37.14
C TRP A 411 -6.55 20.66 -37.75
N LYS A 412 -6.71 21.72 -38.55
CA LYS A 412 -5.57 22.51 -39.06
C LYS A 412 -4.77 23.13 -37.90
N ASN A 413 -5.46 23.64 -36.89
CA ASN A 413 -4.82 24.20 -35.70
C ASN A 413 -4.22 23.12 -34.79
N VAL A 414 -4.86 21.94 -34.64
CA VAL A 414 -4.29 20.80 -33.91
C VAL A 414 -2.97 20.39 -34.56
N LEU A 415 -2.93 20.22 -35.88
CA LEU A 415 -1.70 19.90 -36.60
C LEU A 415 -0.63 20.99 -36.42
N TRP A 416 -1.03 22.27 -36.49
CA TRP A 416 -0.13 23.41 -36.23
C TRP A 416 0.47 23.33 -34.81
N THR A 417 -0.35 23.10 -33.79
CA THR A 417 0.10 22.94 -32.39
C THR A 417 1.03 21.74 -32.22
N LEU A 418 0.73 20.61 -32.86
CA LEU A 418 1.57 19.41 -32.81
C LEU A 418 2.93 19.64 -33.48
N LYS A 419 2.97 20.41 -34.57
CA LYS A 419 4.21 20.78 -35.28
C LYS A 419 5.12 21.67 -34.43
N VAL A 420 4.57 22.65 -33.70
CA VAL A 420 5.40 23.56 -32.88
C VAL A 420 5.80 22.97 -31.53
N MET A 421 4.92 22.21 -30.85
CA MET A 421 5.22 21.63 -29.54
C MET A 421 6.00 20.31 -29.64
N GLY A 422 5.83 19.56 -30.74
CA GLY A 422 6.40 18.22 -30.90
C GLY A 422 7.92 18.15 -30.76
N PRO A 423 8.69 19.03 -31.41
CA PRO A 423 10.15 19.05 -31.27
C PRO A 423 10.61 19.29 -29.82
N LEU A 424 10.00 20.23 -29.09
CA LEU A 424 10.31 20.48 -27.68
C LEU A 424 9.95 19.29 -26.76
N VAL A 425 8.85 18.59 -27.04
CA VAL A 425 8.49 17.35 -26.32
C VAL A 425 9.54 16.25 -26.55
N ARG A 426 10.22 16.21 -27.71
CA ARG A 426 11.33 15.27 -27.95
C ARG A 426 12.55 15.63 -27.11
N ILE A 427 12.90 16.92 -27.00
CA ILE A 427 13.99 17.36 -26.10
C ILE A 427 13.66 16.99 -24.65
N LEU A 428 12.44 17.23 -24.20
CA LEU A 428 12.06 16.88 -22.82
C LEU A 428 12.15 15.37 -22.55
N ARG A 429 11.80 14.53 -23.53
CA ARG A 429 11.99 13.06 -23.43
C ARG A 429 13.46 12.66 -23.40
N LEU A 430 14.32 13.38 -24.12
CA LEU A 430 15.77 13.18 -24.08
C LEU A 430 16.32 13.54 -22.70
N VAL A 431 15.95 14.70 -22.15
CA VAL A 431 16.43 15.18 -20.84
C VAL A 431 15.97 14.30 -19.68
N LYS A 432 14.79 13.68 -19.78
CA LYS A 432 14.29 12.74 -18.77
C LYS A 432 14.74 11.29 -18.97
N ASN A 433 15.62 11.01 -19.95
CA ASN A 433 16.13 9.67 -20.17
C ASN A 433 17.40 9.44 -19.35
N GLU A 434 17.31 8.63 -18.30
CA GLU A 434 18.44 8.33 -17.41
C GLU A 434 19.52 7.46 -18.07
N LYS A 435 19.20 6.74 -19.17
CA LYS A 435 20.16 5.85 -19.85
C LYS A 435 21.19 6.59 -20.70
N LYS A 436 20.90 7.82 -21.13
CA LYS A 436 21.78 8.63 -21.96
C LYS A 436 21.86 10.04 -21.35
N PRO A 437 23.01 10.43 -20.75
CA PRO A 437 23.18 11.77 -20.20
C PRO A 437 22.87 12.85 -21.25
N ALA A 438 21.86 13.66 -20.98
CA ALA A 438 21.33 14.60 -21.97
C ALA A 438 22.19 15.86 -22.14
N MET A 439 23.06 16.17 -21.17
CA MET A 439 23.79 17.45 -21.08
C MET A 439 24.53 17.81 -22.38
N GLY A 440 25.24 16.86 -22.97
CA GLY A 440 25.97 17.06 -24.22
C GLY A 440 25.14 17.11 -25.50
N TYR A 441 23.82 16.98 -25.42
CA TYR A 441 22.92 17.03 -26.57
C TYR A 441 22.01 18.26 -26.59
N ILE A 442 21.92 19.03 -25.50
CA ILE A 442 20.92 20.10 -25.34
C ILE A 442 21.06 21.20 -26.41
N TYR A 443 22.27 21.66 -26.71
CA TYR A 443 22.54 22.66 -27.76
C TYR A 443 22.00 22.18 -29.10
N LYS A 444 22.53 21.06 -29.61
CA LYS A 444 22.13 20.52 -30.91
C LYS A 444 20.64 20.14 -30.96
N ALA A 445 20.09 19.61 -29.88
CA ALA A 445 18.68 19.25 -29.80
C ALA A 445 17.76 20.48 -29.90
N THR A 446 18.18 21.61 -29.33
CA THR A 446 17.45 22.88 -29.42
C THR A 446 17.52 23.46 -30.83
N ASP A 447 18.70 23.45 -31.45
CA ASP A 447 18.85 23.87 -32.85
C ASP A 447 18.01 23.02 -33.80
N ARG A 448 18.12 21.69 -33.68
CA ARG A 448 17.30 20.74 -34.45
C ARG A 448 15.80 20.95 -34.21
N ALA A 449 15.41 21.35 -33.01
CA ALA A 449 14.01 21.67 -32.74
C ALA A 449 13.56 22.93 -33.46
N LYS A 450 14.38 24.00 -33.47
CA LYS A 450 14.11 25.21 -34.25
C LYS A 450 14.03 24.88 -35.75
N GLU A 451 15.03 24.17 -36.29
CA GLU A 451 15.04 23.72 -37.69
C GLU A 451 13.81 22.89 -38.07
N ALA A 452 13.44 21.91 -37.23
CA ALA A 452 12.24 21.09 -37.45
C ALA A 452 10.95 21.91 -37.40
N ILE A 453 10.87 22.93 -36.53
CA ILE A 453 9.76 23.88 -36.53
C ILE A 453 9.77 24.69 -37.84
N ARG A 454 10.93 25.19 -38.29
CA ARG A 454 11.06 25.96 -39.55
C ARG A 454 10.56 25.16 -40.75
N ALA A 455 11.10 23.95 -40.92
CA ALA A 455 10.79 23.06 -42.03
C ALA A 455 9.31 22.65 -42.05
N ALA A 456 8.58 22.79 -40.94
CA ALA A 456 7.17 22.46 -40.87
C ALA A 456 6.23 23.54 -41.46
N PHE A 457 6.75 24.73 -41.85
CA PHE A 457 5.97 25.87 -42.35
C PHE A 457 6.63 26.62 -43.52
N ASP A 458 5.82 27.05 -44.50
CA ASP A 458 6.30 27.69 -45.74
C ASP A 458 6.71 29.18 -45.60
N LYS A 459 6.50 29.80 -44.43
CA LYS A 459 6.84 31.22 -44.15
C LYS A 459 7.33 31.39 -42.71
N ASP A 460 8.48 32.03 -42.52
CA ASP A 460 9.14 32.23 -41.22
C ASP A 460 8.28 33.05 -40.23
N ASP A 461 7.51 34.04 -40.72
CA ASP A 461 6.65 34.90 -39.89
C ASP A 461 5.60 34.13 -39.07
N LYS A 462 5.19 32.94 -39.54
CA LYS A 462 4.20 32.11 -38.84
C LYS A 462 4.74 31.49 -37.54
N CYS A 463 6.06 31.44 -37.38
CA CYS A 463 6.72 30.84 -36.21
C CYS A 463 7.49 31.85 -35.38
N LYS A 464 7.59 33.11 -35.79
CA LYS A 464 8.37 34.15 -35.10
C LYS A 464 8.11 34.19 -33.59
N ALA A 465 6.84 34.25 -33.17
CA ALA A 465 6.47 34.24 -31.76
C ALA A 465 6.93 32.98 -31.00
N VAL A 466 7.04 31.82 -31.66
CA VAL A 466 7.55 30.57 -31.06
C VAL A 466 9.07 30.63 -30.92
N TYR A 467 9.76 31.19 -31.92
CA TYR A 467 11.20 31.41 -31.86
C TYR A 467 11.59 32.39 -30.77
N ASP A 468 10.88 33.52 -30.68
CA ASP A 468 11.11 34.52 -29.63
C ASP A 468 10.97 33.91 -28.23
N ILE A 469 10.02 32.99 -28.03
CA ILE A 469 9.86 32.24 -26.76
C ILE A 469 11.06 31.33 -26.53
N ILE A 470 11.45 30.52 -27.53
CA ILE A 470 12.58 29.58 -27.42
C ILE A 470 13.88 30.35 -27.14
N ASP A 471 14.14 31.41 -27.89
CA ASP A 471 15.38 32.19 -27.80
C ASP A 471 15.45 32.98 -26.49
N LYS A 472 14.35 33.60 -26.06
CA LYS A 472 14.28 34.25 -24.75
C LYS A 472 14.57 33.28 -23.62
N ARG A 473 13.94 32.10 -23.64
CA ARG A 473 14.14 31.08 -22.59
C ARG A 473 15.52 30.43 -22.69
N TRP A 474 16.06 30.26 -23.89
CA TRP A 474 17.41 29.77 -24.12
C TRP A 474 18.44 30.71 -23.50
N GLU A 475 18.44 31.98 -23.88
CA GLU A 475 19.42 32.97 -23.40
C GLU A 475 19.30 33.22 -21.89
N CYS A 476 18.09 33.21 -21.34
CA CYS A 476 17.91 33.47 -19.90
C CYS A 476 18.12 32.24 -19.01
N GLN A 477 18.05 31.01 -19.53
CA GLN A 477 17.98 29.80 -18.69
C GLN A 477 18.88 28.65 -19.16
N LEU A 478 19.05 28.41 -20.46
CA LEU A 478 19.72 27.19 -20.95
C LEU A 478 21.10 27.44 -21.57
N ASN A 479 21.41 28.67 -21.97
CA ASN A 479 22.74 29.07 -22.42
C ASN A 479 23.68 29.16 -21.21
N HIS A 480 24.29 28.03 -20.83
CA HIS A 480 25.11 27.90 -19.63
C HIS A 480 26.46 27.22 -19.98
N PRO A 481 27.59 27.64 -19.36
CA PRO A 481 28.92 27.09 -19.65
C PRO A 481 28.99 25.56 -19.65
N LEU A 482 28.40 24.90 -18.63
CA LEU A 482 28.35 23.42 -18.57
C LEU A 482 27.62 22.76 -19.75
N HIS A 483 26.55 23.38 -20.27
CA HIS A 483 25.85 22.85 -21.45
C HIS A 483 26.70 23.02 -22.73
N ALA A 484 27.43 24.14 -22.83
CA ALA A 484 28.36 24.40 -23.93
C ALA A 484 29.55 23.43 -23.90
N ALA A 485 30.20 23.26 -22.74
CA ALA A 485 31.28 22.30 -22.54
C ALA A 485 30.80 20.87 -22.84
N GLY A 486 29.62 20.49 -22.34
CA GLY A 486 29.04 19.18 -22.64
C GLY A 486 28.78 18.97 -24.14
N TYR A 487 28.38 20.02 -24.87
CA TYR A 487 28.17 19.96 -26.31
C TYR A 487 29.50 19.77 -27.07
N TYR A 488 30.54 20.51 -26.67
CA TYR A 488 31.88 20.39 -27.24
C TYR A 488 32.51 19.01 -26.99
N LEU A 489 32.39 18.50 -25.77
CA LEU A 489 32.99 17.22 -25.34
C LEU A 489 32.21 15.98 -25.82
N ASN A 490 31.10 16.15 -26.53
CA ASN A 490 30.33 15.03 -27.05
C ASN A 490 30.99 14.49 -28.32
N PRO A 491 31.61 13.29 -28.32
CA PRO A 491 32.40 12.81 -29.46
C PRO A 491 31.57 12.63 -30.73
N GLU A 492 30.30 12.21 -30.59
CA GLU A 492 29.38 12.05 -31.72
C GLU A 492 29.11 13.40 -32.40
N LEU A 493 28.88 14.45 -31.62
CA LEU A 493 28.55 15.76 -32.15
C LEU A 493 29.79 16.52 -32.62
N TYR A 494 30.89 16.44 -31.88
CA TYR A 494 32.17 17.04 -32.26
C TYR A 494 32.62 16.59 -33.66
N CYS A 495 32.51 15.29 -33.96
CA CYS A 495 32.86 14.76 -35.27
C CYS A 495 31.84 15.07 -36.38
N THR A 496 30.58 15.37 -36.03
CA THR A 496 29.48 15.51 -37.02
C THR A 496 29.01 16.95 -37.24
N ASP A 497 29.31 17.87 -36.32
CA ASP A 497 28.93 19.27 -36.43
C ASP A 497 30.16 20.19 -36.57
N PRO A 498 30.50 20.62 -37.80
CA PRO A 498 31.69 21.44 -38.05
C PRO A 498 31.57 22.87 -37.50
N LYS A 499 30.42 23.24 -36.90
CA LYS A 499 30.21 24.55 -36.29
C LYS A 499 30.68 24.61 -34.84
N ILE A 500 30.89 23.48 -34.16
CA ILE A 500 31.20 23.43 -32.72
C ILE A 500 32.44 24.28 -32.38
N GLU A 501 33.53 24.11 -33.13
CA GLU A 501 34.77 24.85 -32.88
C GLU A 501 34.70 26.32 -33.32
N LYS A 502 33.76 26.65 -34.21
CA LYS A 502 33.57 28.00 -34.75
C LYS A 502 32.56 28.82 -33.95
N ASP A 503 31.79 28.18 -33.07
CA ASP A 503 30.80 28.85 -32.23
C ASP A 503 31.48 29.49 -31.01
N SER A 504 31.54 30.82 -31.03
CA SER A 504 32.19 31.60 -29.98
C SER A 504 31.53 31.43 -28.59
N LYS A 505 30.23 31.14 -28.53
CA LYS A 505 29.54 30.88 -27.25
C LYS A 505 29.93 29.53 -26.68
N VAL A 506 30.10 28.52 -27.54
CA VAL A 506 30.51 27.17 -27.13
C VAL A 506 31.95 27.18 -26.61
N MET A 507 32.87 27.79 -27.34
CA MET A 507 34.27 27.90 -26.93
C MET A 507 34.44 28.73 -25.65
N LYS A 508 33.73 29.86 -25.53
CA LYS A 508 33.73 30.66 -24.30
C LYS A 508 33.22 29.86 -23.10
N GLY A 509 32.09 29.14 -23.25
CA GLY A 509 31.54 28.30 -22.19
C GLY A 509 32.48 27.15 -21.78
N LEU A 510 33.18 26.54 -22.73
CA LEU A 510 34.19 25.52 -22.45
C LEU A 510 35.35 26.10 -21.61
N LEU A 511 35.90 27.24 -22.02
CA LEU A 511 37.00 27.90 -21.30
C LEU A 511 36.60 28.30 -19.88
N GLU A 512 35.39 28.85 -19.69
CA GLU A 512 34.85 29.17 -18.36
C GLU A 512 34.74 27.91 -17.47
N CYS A 513 34.35 26.75 -18.03
CA CYS A 513 34.37 25.49 -17.29
C CYS A 513 35.77 25.04 -16.92
N ILE A 514 36.74 25.17 -17.83
CA ILE A 514 38.13 24.81 -17.58
C ILE A 514 38.71 25.69 -16.46
N GLU A 515 38.54 27.01 -16.54
CA GLU A 515 39.04 27.95 -15.53
C GLU A 515 38.42 27.68 -14.16
N LYS A 516 37.08 27.51 -14.11
CA LYS A 516 36.35 27.35 -12.86
C LYS A 516 36.59 26.01 -12.16
N LEU A 517 36.88 24.95 -12.92
CA LEU A 517 37.13 23.61 -12.38
C LEU A 517 38.63 23.29 -12.19
N LYS A 518 39.55 24.06 -12.79
CA LYS A 518 41.01 23.91 -12.61
C LYS A 518 41.48 24.20 -11.17
N MET A 519 40.80 25.10 -10.46
CA MET A 519 41.16 25.50 -9.09
C MET A 519 41.00 24.38 -8.04
N ASN A 520 40.43 23.22 -8.40
CA ASN A 520 40.41 22.03 -7.54
C ASN A 520 41.70 21.19 -7.63
N SER A 521 42.64 21.52 -8.53
CA SER A 521 43.87 20.74 -8.76
C SER A 521 45.15 21.36 -8.18
N GLU A 522 45.14 22.63 -7.78
CA GLU A 522 46.36 23.34 -7.32
C GLU A 522 46.45 23.49 -5.79
N GLY A 523 45.49 22.93 -5.04
CA GLY A 523 45.47 22.93 -3.57
C GLY A 523 46.17 21.74 -2.90
N ASP A 524 46.86 20.88 -3.65
CA ASP A 524 47.58 19.73 -3.07
C ASP A 524 48.92 19.49 -3.80
N SER A 525 49.80 20.49 -3.72
CA SER A 525 51.22 20.32 -4.06
C SER A 525 52.05 20.04 -2.81
N THR A 526 51.64 19.02 -2.06
CA THR A 526 52.55 18.20 -1.25
C THR A 526 52.01 16.78 -1.18
N SER A 527 52.75 15.85 -1.80
CA SER A 527 52.54 14.39 -1.86
C SER A 527 51.62 13.84 -2.95
N SER A 528 52.00 14.04 -4.22
CA SER A 528 51.65 13.08 -5.28
C SER A 528 52.67 11.92 -5.29
N GLN A 529 52.41 10.89 -4.47
CA GLN A 529 52.94 9.56 -4.78
C GLN A 529 52.12 8.98 -5.94
N SER A 530 52.84 8.56 -6.98
CA SER A 530 52.33 7.75 -8.07
C SER A 530 51.61 6.52 -7.52
N ALA A 531 50.52 6.12 -8.18
CA ALA A 531 49.86 4.85 -7.94
C ALA A 531 50.78 3.70 -8.40
N GLU A 532 51.79 3.40 -7.57
CA GLU A 532 52.54 2.16 -7.60
C GLU A 532 51.85 1.14 -6.71
N SER A 533 51.85 -0.11 -7.16
CA SER A 533 51.21 -1.25 -6.50
C SER A 533 51.51 -1.27 -4.99
N ASP A 534 50.47 -1.37 -4.15
CA ASP A 534 50.45 -1.47 -2.67
C ASP A 534 51.24 -2.68 -2.07
N ASP A 535 52.22 -3.22 -2.80
CA ASP A 535 53.02 -4.34 -2.36
C ASP A 535 54.27 -3.86 -1.59
N PRO A 536 54.39 -4.18 -0.29
CA PRO A 536 55.50 -3.71 0.55
C PRO A 536 56.87 -4.23 0.10
N ALA A 537 56.94 -5.16 -0.86
CA ALA A 537 58.20 -5.60 -1.42
C ALA A 537 58.90 -4.56 -2.30
N TRP A 538 58.18 -3.55 -2.80
CA TRP A 538 58.79 -2.43 -3.53
C TRP A 538 59.69 -1.57 -2.63
N GLU A 539 59.49 -1.57 -1.30
CA GLU A 539 60.40 -0.91 -0.35
C GLU A 539 61.84 -1.48 -0.39
N TYR A 540 62.01 -2.71 -0.89
CA TYR A 540 63.27 -3.47 -0.81
C TYR A 540 63.81 -3.91 -2.19
N ASN A 541 63.20 -3.45 -3.27
CA ASN A 541 63.61 -3.75 -4.63
C ASN A 541 63.47 -2.52 -5.53
N HIS A 542 64.34 -2.40 -6.53
CA HIS A 542 64.29 -1.35 -7.53
C HIS A 542 63.88 -1.94 -8.89
N LEU A 543 62.98 -1.26 -9.62
CA LEU A 543 62.62 -1.62 -10.99
C LEU A 543 63.54 -0.87 -11.96
N GLU A 544 64.30 -1.62 -12.75
CA GLU A 544 65.17 -1.08 -13.80
C GLU A 544 64.35 -0.77 -15.07
N GLU A 545 64.90 0.06 -15.96
CA GLU A 545 64.26 0.44 -17.24
C GLU A 545 63.99 -0.76 -18.18
N ASP A 546 64.66 -1.91 -17.99
CA ASP A 546 64.48 -3.14 -18.77
C ASP A 546 63.45 -4.12 -18.18
N ASP A 547 62.57 -3.65 -17.28
CA ASP A 547 61.60 -4.43 -16.50
C ASP A 547 62.22 -5.50 -15.57
N SER A 548 63.55 -5.47 -15.37
CA SER A 548 64.22 -6.31 -14.38
C SER A 548 64.15 -5.68 -12.99
N ILE A 549 64.08 -6.52 -11.96
CA ILE A 549 63.93 -6.07 -10.57
C ILE A 549 65.19 -6.43 -9.79
N THR A 550 65.88 -5.41 -9.30
CA THR A 550 67.12 -5.53 -8.53
C THR A 550 66.84 -5.53 -7.03
N CYS A 551 67.33 -6.55 -6.32
CA CYS A 551 67.24 -6.60 -4.86
C CYS A 551 68.21 -5.61 -4.20
N LEU A 552 67.72 -4.71 -3.35
CA LEU A 552 68.55 -3.68 -2.69
C LEU A 552 69.52 -4.23 -1.63
N PHE A 553 69.38 -5.49 -1.20
CA PHE A 553 70.27 -6.10 -0.19
C PHE A 553 71.45 -6.87 -0.79
N CYS A 554 71.28 -7.52 -1.94
CA CYS A 554 72.33 -8.36 -2.54
C CYS A 554 72.59 -8.07 -4.02
N ASN A 555 71.93 -7.06 -4.59
CA ASN A 555 72.02 -6.64 -5.99
C ASN A 555 71.74 -7.76 -7.01
N THR A 556 71.05 -8.83 -6.60
CA THR A 556 70.63 -9.89 -7.53
C THR A 556 69.46 -9.37 -8.37
N VAL A 557 69.58 -9.48 -9.68
CA VAL A 557 68.56 -9.09 -10.65
C VAL A 557 67.61 -10.26 -10.92
N THR A 558 66.31 -10.00 -10.82
CA THR A 558 65.24 -10.99 -11.08
C THR A 558 64.38 -10.55 -12.25
N ARG A 559 64.04 -11.48 -13.14
CA ARG A 559 63.17 -11.24 -14.31
C ARG A 559 61.92 -12.08 -14.16
N GLY A 560 60.87 -11.49 -13.59
CA GLY A 560 59.62 -12.21 -13.27
C GLY A 560 58.59 -11.42 -12.46
N GLY A 561 58.71 -10.10 -12.38
CA GLY A 561 57.82 -9.23 -11.61
C GLY A 561 58.00 -9.33 -10.09
N ILE A 562 57.29 -8.47 -9.36
CA ILE A 562 57.47 -8.26 -7.90
C ILE A 562 57.24 -9.52 -7.06
N SER A 563 56.45 -10.49 -7.57
CA SER A 563 56.23 -11.78 -6.91
C SER A 563 57.48 -12.66 -6.86
N VAL A 564 58.35 -12.62 -7.88
CA VAL A 564 59.62 -13.35 -7.88
C VAL A 564 60.64 -12.66 -6.97
N ALA A 565 60.67 -11.32 -6.98
CA ALA A 565 61.49 -10.52 -6.06
C ALA A 565 61.11 -10.75 -4.58
N LYS A 566 59.81 -10.87 -4.26
CA LYS A 566 59.32 -11.28 -2.94
C LYS A 566 59.81 -12.65 -2.49
N GLN A 567 59.83 -13.63 -3.40
CA GLN A 567 60.29 -14.99 -3.09
C GLN A 567 61.81 -15.04 -2.92
N HIS A 568 62.55 -14.21 -3.66
CA HIS A 568 63.98 -14.00 -3.44
C HIS A 568 64.25 -13.41 -2.04
N LEU A 569 63.51 -12.38 -1.61
CA LEU A 569 63.68 -11.77 -0.29
C LEU A 569 63.30 -12.68 0.88
N THR A 570 62.20 -13.44 0.77
CA THR A 570 61.63 -14.17 1.92
C THR A 570 62.10 -15.61 2.07
N GLY A 571 62.60 -16.23 0.99
CA GLY A 571 62.99 -17.64 0.95
C GLY A 571 61.80 -18.60 1.10
N GLY A 572 61.77 -19.68 0.30
CA GLY A 572 60.72 -20.70 0.38
C GLY A 572 60.25 -21.30 -0.95
N ASN A 573 60.75 -20.81 -2.10
CA ASN A 573 60.52 -21.44 -3.40
C ASN A 573 61.81 -22.12 -3.89
N ARG A 574 61.75 -23.41 -4.24
CA ARG A 574 62.92 -24.20 -4.68
C ARG A 574 63.58 -23.66 -5.95
N ASN A 575 62.85 -22.87 -6.74
CA ASN A 575 63.31 -22.35 -8.03
C ASN A 575 63.84 -20.90 -7.98
N VAL A 576 63.86 -20.26 -6.81
CA VAL A 576 64.36 -18.88 -6.64
C VAL A 576 65.39 -18.86 -5.52
N LYS A 577 66.63 -18.46 -5.82
CA LYS A 577 67.70 -18.37 -4.81
C LYS A 577 67.34 -17.31 -3.79
N ALA A 578 67.33 -17.65 -2.51
CA ALA A 578 67.01 -16.70 -1.44
C ALA A 578 68.14 -15.67 -1.24
N CYS A 579 67.78 -14.45 -0.86
CA CYS A 579 68.71 -13.38 -0.55
C CYS A 579 69.44 -13.69 0.76
N SER A 580 70.76 -13.88 0.71
CA SER A 580 71.59 -14.15 1.88
C SER A 580 71.85 -12.92 2.77
N GLN A 581 71.44 -11.73 2.33
CA GLN A 581 71.71 -10.43 2.96
C GLN A 581 70.43 -9.72 3.45
N CYS A 582 69.26 -10.36 3.31
CA CYS A 582 67.97 -9.77 3.73
C CYS A 582 67.79 -9.89 5.26
N PRO A 583 67.58 -8.78 5.98
CA PRO A 583 67.31 -8.79 7.42
C PRO A 583 66.07 -9.62 7.81
N GLN A 584 66.11 -10.30 8.95
CA GLN A 584 65.04 -11.23 9.37
C GLN A 584 63.70 -10.52 9.64
N ASP A 585 63.73 -9.30 10.14
CA ASP A 585 62.54 -8.45 10.36
C ASP A 585 61.82 -8.11 9.05
N VAL A 586 62.57 -7.87 7.97
CA VAL A 586 62.03 -7.66 6.62
C VAL A 586 61.41 -8.95 6.07
N ILE A 587 62.07 -10.09 6.28
CA ILE A 587 61.54 -11.43 5.91
C ILE A 587 60.20 -11.69 6.60
N ASP A 588 60.12 -11.43 7.91
CA ASP A 588 58.93 -11.66 8.72
C ASP A 588 57.78 -10.71 8.32
N LYS A 589 58.08 -9.43 8.06
CA LYS A 589 57.12 -8.42 7.56
C LYS A 589 56.50 -8.86 6.23
N LEU A 590 57.32 -9.31 5.28
CA LEU A 590 56.87 -9.75 3.96
C LEU A 590 56.11 -11.10 4.03
N LYS A 591 56.54 -12.05 4.88
CA LYS A 591 55.81 -13.31 5.10
C LYS A 591 54.43 -13.08 5.73
N ALA A 592 54.32 -12.17 6.71
CA ALA A 592 53.04 -11.79 7.30
C ALA A 592 52.11 -11.13 6.28
N HIS A 593 52.63 -10.26 5.41
CA HIS A 593 51.87 -9.67 4.31
C HIS A 593 51.36 -10.73 3.31
N MET A 594 52.23 -11.67 2.90
CA MET A 594 51.83 -12.78 2.01
C MET A 594 50.79 -13.71 2.64
N ALA A 595 50.85 -13.97 3.95
CA ALA A 595 49.84 -14.74 4.66
C ALA A 595 48.47 -14.02 4.70
N ARG A 596 48.47 -12.69 4.88
CA ARG A 596 47.25 -11.85 4.84
C ARG A 596 46.63 -11.75 3.45
N GLN A 597 47.42 -11.84 2.37
CA GLN A 597 46.87 -11.91 1.01
C GLN A 597 46.28 -13.30 0.69
N LYS A 598 46.88 -14.39 1.20
CA LYS A 598 46.29 -15.75 1.07
C LYS A 598 44.93 -15.89 1.76
N SER A 599 44.66 -15.18 2.86
CA SER A 599 43.34 -15.19 3.50
C SER A 599 42.29 -14.34 2.78
N LYS A 600 42.69 -13.28 2.06
CA LYS A 600 41.80 -12.48 1.20
C LYS A 600 41.45 -13.20 -0.11
N ASN A 601 42.35 -14.00 -0.67
CA ASN A 601 42.08 -14.84 -1.86
C ASN A 601 41.39 -16.18 -1.53
N LYS A 602 41.10 -16.48 -0.25
CA LYS A 602 40.32 -17.66 0.15
C LYS A 602 38.81 -17.37 0.33
N VAL A 603 38.38 -16.14 0.03
CA VAL A 603 36.95 -15.72 0.04
C VAL A 603 36.39 -15.57 -1.38
N VAL A 604 37.21 -15.81 -2.40
CA VAL A 604 36.79 -15.85 -3.80
C VAL A 604 37.29 -17.17 -4.36
N VAL A 605 36.35 -18.03 -4.77
CA VAL A 605 36.52 -19.44 -5.19
C VAL A 605 36.56 -20.43 -4.03
N ASP A 606 35.38 -20.83 -3.56
CA ASP A 606 35.18 -22.23 -3.17
C ASP A 606 33.82 -22.70 -3.71
N GLY A 607 33.90 -23.50 -4.76
CA GLY A 607 32.80 -23.99 -5.56
C GLY A 607 33.30 -25.22 -6.33
N TYR A 608 33.40 -26.33 -5.59
CA TYR A 608 33.51 -27.73 -6.03
C TYR A 608 34.81 -28.23 -6.74
N HIS A 609 35.31 -29.34 -6.19
CA HIS A 609 36.27 -30.37 -6.68
C HIS A 609 37.76 -29.95 -6.76
N ASP A 610 38.75 -30.71 -6.29
CA ASP A 610 38.89 -32.15 -6.00
C ASP A 610 39.85 -32.40 -4.82
N LEU A 611 39.66 -33.52 -4.11
CA LEU A 611 40.63 -34.08 -3.18
C LEU A 611 41.40 -35.19 -3.88
N ASP A 612 42.72 -35.01 -3.95
CA ASP A 612 43.68 -36.00 -4.44
C ASP A 612 43.65 -37.28 -3.59
N ILE A 613 43.67 -38.40 -4.31
CA ILE A 613 43.89 -39.75 -3.82
C ILE A 613 45.41 -39.94 -3.70
N GLU A 614 45.91 -40.16 -2.49
CA GLU A 614 47.20 -40.83 -2.29
C GLU A 614 47.00 -42.22 -1.71
N GLN A 615 47.48 -43.21 -2.46
CA GLN A 615 47.58 -44.61 -2.10
C GLN A 615 48.75 -44.86 -1.14
N SER A 616 48.48 -45.60 -0.07
CA SER A 616 49.35 -46.65 0.49
C SER A 616 48.46 -47.45 1.45
N GLY A 617 48.33 -48.78 1.43
CA GLY A 617 49.20 -49.84 0.95
C GLY A 617 49.41 -50.78 2.13
N PHE A 618 48.52 -51.76 2.36
CA PHE A 618 48.81 -52.94 3.17
C PHE A 618 48.03 -54.16 2.65
N GLN A 619 48.81 -55.16 2.26
CA GLN A 619 48.42 -56.51 1.85
C GLN A 619 48.08 -57.36 3.09
N GLY A 620 47.22 -58.38 2.90
CA GLY A 620 47.19 -59.54 3.78
C GLY A 620 45.80 -60.14 4.02
N ASP A 621 45.56 -61.27 3.36
CA ASP A 621 44.40 -62.16 3.55
C ASP A 621 44.36 -62.74 4.98
N ASN A 622 43.31 -62.40 5.71
CA ASN A 622 42.55 -63.26 6.65
C ASN A 622 41.83 -62.37 7.67
N ASP A 623 40.53 -62.10 7.43
CA ASP A 623 39.45 -62.17 8.44
C ASP A 623 38.15 -61.57 7.89
N GLU A 624 37.64 -62.16 6.80
CA GLU A 624 36.35 -61.80 6.18
C GLU A 624 35.11 -62.15 7.04
N LYS A 625 35.29 -62.57 8.30
CA LYS A 625 34.17 -62.90 9.21
C LYS A 625 34.11 -62.12 10.51
N LYS A 626 34.95 -61.09 10.71
CA LYS A 626 34.86 -60.19 11.89
C LYS A 626 34.52 -58.72 11.60
N ILE A 627 34.55 -58.26 10.35
CA ILE A 627 34.21 -56.86 10.00
C ILE A 627 32.70 -56.63 9.77
N SER A 628 31.89 -57.67 9.51
CA SER A 628 30.44 -57.49 9.28
C SER A 628 29.65 -57.07 10.54
N ASN A 629 30.20 -57.27 11.74
CA ASN A 629 29.51 -57.00 13.00
C ASN A 629 29.96 -55.70 13.71
N LEU A 630 31.00 -55.02 13.23
CA LEU A 630 31.40 -53.69 13.73
C LEU A 630 30.95 -52.53 12.82
N VAL A 631 30.65 -52.79 11.54
CA VAL A 631 30.13 -51.78 10.59
C VAL A 631 28.61 -51.54 10.73
N LYS A 632 27.87 -52.47 11.36
CA LYS A 632 26.40 -52.33 11.54
C LYS A 632 25.95 -51.47 12.73
N LYS A 633 26.87 -50.86 13.51
CA LYS A 633 26.49 -50.03 14.68
C LYS A 633 27.09 -48.62 14.73
N ARG A 634 27.73 -48.13 13.67
CA ARG A 634 28.24 -46.74 13.60
C ARG A 634 27.79 -45.87 12.42
N ASN A 635 27.08 -46.41 11.43
CA ASN A 635 26.63 -45.63 10.25
C ASN A 635 25.11 -45.36 10.17
N TRP A 636 24.39 -45.41 11.29
CA TRP A 636 22.95 -45.07 11.35
C TRP A 636 22.61 -43.89 12.27
N VAL A 637 23.56 -42.96 12.47
CA VAL A 637 23.30 -41.72 13.24
C VAL A 637 23.83 -40.44 12.55
N HIS A 638 24.56 -40.50 11.41
CA HIS A 638 25.15 -39.28 10.81
C HIS A 638 24.73 -38.91 9.37
N ILE A 639 23.95 -39.74 8.66
CA ILE A 639 23.44 -39.35 7.33
C ILE A 639 22.07 -38.64 7.45
N GLY A 640 21.19 -39.10 8.35
CA GLY A 640 19.90 -38.43 8.62
C GLY A 640 20.04 -37.06 9.31
N GLY A 641 21.18 -36.79 9.95
CA GLY A 641 21.48 -35.49 10.58
C GLY A 641 21.97 -34.44 9.57
N GLN A 642 22.81 -34.83 8.60
CA GLN A 642 23.28 -33.92 7.55
C GLN A 642 22.18 -33.58 6.53
N GLU A 643 21.34 -34.54 6.15
CA GLU A 643 20.21 -34.27 5.23
C GLU A 643 19.13 -33.38 5.87
N LYS A 644 18.83 -33.58 7.16
CA LYS A 644 17.92 -32.69 7.92
C LYS A 644 18.52 -31.31 8.14
N ARG A 645 19.84 -31.22 8.39
CA ARG A 645 20.56 -29.96 8.61
C ARG A 645 20.74 -29.16 7.31
N MET A 646 20.96 -29.82 6.17
CA MET A 646 20.99 -29.18 4.85
C MET A 646 19.60 -28.66 4.45
N LYS A 647 18.54 -29.48 4.63
CA LYS A 647 17.15 -29.06 4.41
C LYS A 647 16.73 -27.90 5.33
N SER A 648 17.24 -27.83 6.57
CA SER A 648 16.94 -26.72 7.48
C SER A 648 17.68 -25.44 7.12
N ILE A 649 18.93 -25.52 6.66
CA ILE A 649 19.74 -24.36 6.25
C ILE A 649 19.16 -23.75 4.97
N ASP A 650 18.82 -24.57 3.96
CA ASP A 650 18.18 -24.10 2.72
C ASP A 650 16.82 -23.44 2.99
N GLN A 651 16.04 -24.01 3.91
CA GLN A 651 14.73 -23.47 4.27
C GLN A 651 14.83 -22.14 5.02
N GLU A 652 15.82 -21.97 5.90
CA GLU A 652 16.09 -20.71 6.58
C GLU A 652 16.58 -19.62 5.61
N GLU A 653 17.41 -19.98 4.63
CA GLU A 653 17.83 -19.06 3.58
C GLU A 653 16.64 -18.64 2.68
N PHE A 654 15.83 -19.60 2.22
CA PHE A 654 14.63 -19.28 1.44
C PHE A 654 13.64 -18.44 2.24
N ARG A 655 13.54 -18.65 3.56
CA ARG A 655 12.75 -17.80 4.46
C ARG A 655 13.27 -16.37 4.45
N ALA A 656 14.57 -16.19 4.66
CA ALA A 656 15.21 -14.87 4.69
C ALA A 656 15.04 -14.14 3.34
N GLN A 657 15.21 -14.85 2.22
CA GLN A 657 14.99 -14.31 0.88
C GLN A 657 13.53 -13.88 0.66
N ALA A 658 12.56 -14.71 1.08
CA ALA A 658 11.14 -14.39 0.97
C ALA A 658 10.74 -13.19 1.84
N ILE A 659 11.22 -13.14 3.09
CA ILE A 659 10.98 -12.00 4.00
C ILE A 659 11.56 -10.70 3.41
N GLN A 660 12.81 -10.73 2.92
CA GLN A 660 13.44 -9.55 2.32
C GLN A 660 12.69 -9.11 1.04
N ALA A 661 12.23 -10.06 0.23
CA ALA A 661 11.47 -9.75 -0.98
C ALA A 661 10.10 -9.13 -0.68
N ILE A 662 9.43 -9.58 0.39
CA ILE A 662 8.19 -8.96 0.89
C ILE A 662 8.47 -7.54 1.38
N ALA A 663 9.48 -7.35 2.23
CA ALA A 663 9.84 -6.03 2.76
C ALA A 663 10.12 -5.04 1.64
N ARG A 664 10.95 -5.43 0.66
CA ARG A 664 11.24 -4.63 -0.53
C ARG A 664 10.00 -4.27 -1.33
N PHE A 665 9.06 -5.20 -1.50
CA PHE A 665 7.81 -4.89 -2.18
C PHE A 665 6.97 -3.86 -1.40
N PHE A 666 6.88 -4.00 -0.08
CA PHE A 666 6.15 -3.05 0.76
C PHE A 666 6.76 -1.64 0.68
N TYR A 667 8.09 -1.52 0.79
CA TYR A 667 8.77 -0.22 0.72
C TYR A 667 8.76 0.38 -0.69
N GLU A 668 9.12 -0.37 -1.73
CA GLU A 668 9.16 0.12 -3.13
C GLU A 668 7.78 0.56 -3.62
N ALA A 669 6.72 -0.18 -3.27
CA ALA A 669 5.37 0.13 -3.71
C ALA A 669 4.61 1.10 -2.78
N GLY A 670 5.22 1.55 -1.68
CA GLY A 670 4.60 2.45 -0.70
C GLY A 670 3.36 1.84 -0.04
N ILE A 671 3.39 0.54 0.26
CA ILE A 671 2.27 -0.17 0.88
C ILE A 671 2.31 0.10 2.39
N SER A 672 1.17 0.51 2.95
CA SER A 672 1.03 0.63 4.41
C SER A 672 1.46 -0.67 5.09
N LEU A 673 2.33 -0.58 6.11
CA LEU A 673 2.82 -1.75 6.83
C LEU A 673 1.68 -2.51 7.54
N HIS A 674 0.57 -1.82 7.86
CA HIS A 674 -0.64 -2.45 8.40
C HIS A 674 -1.26 -3.48 7.45
N ALA A 675 -0.97 -3.41 6.14
CA ALA A 675 -1.40 -4.43 5.18
C ALA A 675 -0.89 -5.84 5.56
N ALA A 676 0.22 -5.96 6.28
CA ALA A 676 0.73 -7.25 6.77
C ALA A 676 -0.19 -7.91 7.81
N ARG A 677 -1.05 -7.13 8.50
CA ARG A 677 -2.06 -7.63 9.44
C ARG A 677 -3.32 -8.16 8.73
N ALA A 678 -3.52 -7.86 7.44
CA ALA A 678 -4.74 -8.23 6.72
C ALA A 678 -4.91 -9.75 6.61
N GLY A 679 -6.13 -10.24 6.84
CA GLY A 679 -6.43 -11.68 6.69
C GLY A 679 -6.23 -12.18 5.25
N SER A 680 -6.50 -11.33 4.27
CA SER A 680 -6.20 -11.61 2.86
C SER A 680 -4.71 -11.73 2.56
N PHE A 681 -3.83 -11.04 3.28
CA PHE A 681 -2.39 -11.18 3.10
C PHE A 681 -1.94 -12.61 3.41
N LYS A 682 -2.33 -13.15 4.57
CA LYS A 682 -2.03 -14.53 4.95
C LYS A 682 -2.60 -15.55 3.94
N LYS A 683 -3.84 -15.34 3.49
CA LYS A 683 -4.48 -16.19 2.46
C LYS A 683 -3.75 -16.14 1.13
N MET A 684 -3.30 -14.96 0.70
CA MET A 684 -2.51 -14.76 -0.50
C MET A 684 -1.19 -15.54 -0.42
N ILE A 685 -0.44 -15.36 0.66
CA ILE A 685 0.83 -16.06 0.89
C ILE A 685 0.65 -17.58 0.81
N LYS A 686 -0.34 -18.12 1.53
CA LYS A 686 -0.64 -19.56 1.53
C LYS A 686 -1.02 -20.07 0.14
N ALA A 687 -1.83 -19.32 -0.61
CA ALA A 687 -2.25 -19.71 -1.95
C ALA A 687 -1.09 -19.68 -2.96
N ILE A 688 -0.20 -18.68 -2.88
CA ILE A 688 1.03 -18.64 -3.71
C ILE A 688 1.94 -19.82 -3.37
N GLY A 689 2.16 -20.07 -2.07
CA GLY A 689 2.99 -21.18 -1.60
C GLY A 689 2.45 -22.54 -2.04
N ARG A 690 1.13 -22.74 -2.04
CA ARG A 690 0.48 -23.96 -2.56
C ARG A 690 0.69 -24.15 -4.06
N TYR A 691 0.71 -23.07 -4.84
CA TYR A 691 0.97 -23.18 -6.28
C TYR A 691 2.45 -23.44 -6.58
N GLY A 692 3.35 -22.76 -5.89
CA GLY A 692 4.79 -22.89 -6.06
C GLY A 692 5.44 -21.77 -6.92
N PRO A 693 6.75 -21.91 -7.23
CA PRO A 693 7.59 -20.83 -7.77
C PRO A 693 7.24 -20.39 -9.20
N ASP A 694 6.54 -21.23 -9.96
CA ASP A 694 6.15 -20.96 -11.35
C ASP A 694 4.86 -20.13 -11.46
N PHE A 695 4.29 -19.72 -10.32
CA PHE A 695 3.08 -18.91 -10.30
C PHE A 695 3.29 -17.57 -11.02
N LYS A 696 2.54 -17.36 -12.11
CA LYS A 696 2.47 -16.06 -12.79
C LYS A 696 1.37 -15.20 -12.13
N PRO A 697 1.74 -14.08 -11.47
CA PRO A 697 0.77 -13.23 -10.77
C PRO A 697 -0.12 -12.44 -11.74
N PRO A 698 -1.30 -11.98 -11.28
CA PRO A 698 -2.21 -11.21 -12.11
C PRO A 698 -1.60 -9.86 -12.49
N SER A 699 -1.91 -9.40 -13.69
CA SER A 699 -1.51 -8.10 -14.20
C SER A 699 -2.41 -6.97 -13.67
N TYR A 700 -1.93 -5.73 -13.78
CA TYR A 700 -2.75 -4.52 -13.55
C TYR A 700 -4.09 -4.56 -14.32
N ARG A 701 -4.11 -5.10 -15.55
CA ARG A 701 -5.32 -5.14 -16.37
C ARG A 701 -6.35 -6.12 -15.83
N GLU A 702 -5.88 -7.29 -15.35
CA GLU A 702 -6.75 -8.29 -14.71
C GLU A 702 -7.31 -7.75 -13.40
N LEU A 703 -6.46 -7.15 -12.56
CA LEU A 703 -6.86 -6.54 -11.29
C LEU A 703 -7.82 -5.35 -11.46
N SER A 704 -7.62 -4.51 -12.47
CA SER A 704 -8.45 -3.32 -12.70
C SER A 704 -9.69 -3.55 -13.58
N GLY A 705 -9.92 -4.79 -14.00
CA GLY A 705 -10.97 -5.17 -14.94
C GLY A 705 -11.75 -6.40 -14.47
N PRO A 706 -11.48 -7.60 -15.02
CA PRO A 706 -12.28 -8.79 -14.78
C PRO A 706 -12.32 -9.23 -13.31
N LEU A 707 -11.21 -9.16 -12.58
CA LEU A 707 -11.17 -9.56 -11.15
C LEU A 707 -11.98 -8.62 -10.26
N LEU A 708 -11.90 -7.31 -10.53
CA LEU A 708 -12.70 -6.33 -9.81
C LEU A 708 -14.19 -6.52 -10.08
N LYS A 709 -14.56 -6.77 -11.35
CA LYS A 709 -15.96 -7.03 -11.72
C LYS A 709 -16.49 -8.29 -11.02
N LYS A 710 -15.72 -9.38 -11.04
CA LYS A 710 -16.05 -10.62 -10.34
C LYS A 710 -16.24 -10.40 -8.84
N GLU A 711 -15.38 -9.62 -8.19
CA GLU A 711 -15.52 -9.37 -6.76
C GLU A 711 -16.72 -8.47 -6.41
N VAL A 712 -17.07 -7.52 -7.27
CA VAL A 712 -18.32 -6.75 -7.15
C VAL A 712 -19.53 -7.68 -7.24
N GLU A 713 -19.54 -8.63 -8.18
CA GLU A 713 -20.60 -9.64 -8.33
C GLU A 713 -20.70 -10.54 -7.08
N ASN A 714 -19.57 -11.04 -6.57
CA ASN A 714 -19.51 -11.84 -5.35
C ASN A 714 -20.11 -11.10 -4.14
N ILE A 715 -19.78 -9.81 -3.98
CA ILE A 715 -20.29 -9.01 -2.86
C ILE A 715 -21.78 -8.71 -3.04
N ASN A 716 -22.25 -8.44 -4.25
CA ASN A 716 -23.68 -8.24 -4.50
C ASN A 716 -24.50 -9.51 -4.19
N GLN A 717 -23.98 -10.70 -4.51
CA GLN A 717 -24.61 -11.96 -4.13
C GLN A 717 -24.70 -12.10 -2.61
N LEU A 718 -23.64 -11.73 -1.87
CA LEU A 718 -23.67 -11.73 -0.41
C LEU A 718 -24.71 -10.73 0.14
N ILE A 719 -24.80 -9.53 -0.42
CA ILE A 719 -25.79 -8.52 -0.02
C ILE A 719 -27.23 -9.00 -0.25
N ASN A 720 -27.50 -9.83 -1.26
CA ASN A 720 -28.85 -10.39 -1.45
C ASN A 720 -29.31 -11.20 -0.23
N GLY A 721 -28.40 -11.96 0.39
CA GLY A 721 -28.71 -12.65 1.63
C GLY A 721 -28.94 -11.71 2.83
N HIS A 722 -28.47 -10.46 2.79
CA HIS A 722 -28.85 -9.43 3.78
C HIS A 722 -30.24 -8.85 3.50
N LYS A 723 -30.58 -8.64 2.22
CA LYS A 723 -31.91 -8.12 1.81
C LYS A 723 -33.07 -9.02 2.25
N GLU A 724 -32.88 -10.34 2.21
CA GLU A 724 -33.85 -11.30 2.74
C GLU A 724 -34.11 -11.06 4.24
N GLU A 725 -33.04 -10.88 5.02
CA GLU A 725 -33.14 -10.57 6.45
C GLU A 725 -33.82 -9.21 6.71
N TRP A 726 -33.52 -8.21 5.87
CA TRP A 726 -34.14 -6.88 5.96
C TRP A 726 -35.66 -6.94 5.79
N SER A 727 -36.16 -7.84 4.95
CA SER A 727 -37.60 -8.02 4.77
C SER A 727 -38.29 -8.66 5.97
N LYS A 728 -37.55 -9.42 6.78
CA LYS A 728 -38.08 -10.16 7.93
C LYS A 728 -38.05 -9.34 9.22
N TYR A 729 -36.89 -8.75 9.54
CA TYR A 729 -36.69 -8.04 10.80
C TYR A 729 -36.38 -6.55 10.61
N GLY A 730 -36.26 -6.07 9.38
CA GLY A 730 -35.88 -4.70 9.08
C GLY A 730 -34.36 -4.45 9.13
N CYS A 731 -33.97 -3.20 8.88
CA CYS A 731 -32.59 -2.75 8.87
C CYS A 731 -32.44 -1.29 9.31
N SER A 732 -31.21 -0.93 9.67
CA SER A 732 -30.80 0.45 9.96
C SER A 732 -29.98 1.02 8.81
N ILE A 733 -30.38 2.17 8.27
CA ILE A 733 -29.56 2.92 7.32
C ILE A 733 -28.62 3.82 8.10
N MET A 734 -27.32 3.73 7.86
CA MET A 734 -26.30 4.53 8.53
C MET A 734 -25.65 5.49 7.55
N LEU A 735 -25.62 6.77 7.91
CA LEU A 735 -24.95 7.82 7.14
C LEU A 735 -23.72 8.33 7.89
N ASP A 736 -22.55 7.95 7.39
CA ASP A 736 -21.26 8.37 7.91
C ASP A 736 -20.67 9.48 7.04
N GLY A 737 -20.88 10.72 7.50
CA GLY A 737 -20.48 11.94 6.80
C GLY A 737 -19.15 12.47 7.29
N TRP A 738 -18.22 12.73 6.36
CA TRP A 738 -17.00 13.46 6.65
C TRP A 738 -16.75 14.54 5.61
N SER A 739 -16.03 15.58 6.02
CA SER A 739 -15.61 16.68 5.17
C SER A 739 -14.10 16.79 5.25
N ASP A 740 -13.43 16.94 4.12
CA ASP A 740 -12.01 17.29 4.14
C ASP A 740 -11.79 18.79 4.39
N ARG A 741 -10.52 19.18 4.58
CA ARG A 741 -10.09 20.58 4.73
C ARG A 741 -10.44 21.46 3.52
N GLU A 742 -10.72 20.87 2.36
CA GLU A 742 -11.20 21.57 1.15
C GLU A 742 -12.73 21.71 1.09
N ARG A 743 -13.42 21.38 2.19
CA ARG A 743 -14.90 21.35 2.31
C ARG A 743 -15.56 20.45 1.27
N ARG A 744 -14.87 19.41 0.79
CA ARG A 744 -15.50 18.33 0.03
C ARG A 744 -16.13 17.37 1.03
N THR A 745 -17.45 17.30 1.01
CA THR A 745 -18.20 16.40 1.91
C THR A 745 -18.49 15.10 1.19
N THR A 746 -18.22 13.98 1.85
CA THR A 746 -18.54 12.64 1.39
C THR A 746 -19.37 11.94 2.47
N ILE A 747 -20.47 11.31 2.07
CA ILE A 747 -21.34 10.54 2.96
C ILE A 747 -21.29 9.08 2.52
N ASN A 748 -20.81 8.21 3.40
CA ASN A 748 -20.87 6.77 3.21
C ASN A 748 -22.21 6.25 3.70
N VAL A 749 -22.84 5.39 2.89
CA VAL A 749 -24.11 4.75 3.20
C VAL A 749 -23.85 3.30 3.54
N LEU A 750 -24.17 2.91 4.76
CA LEU A 750 -24.12 1.52 5.24
C LEU A 750 -25.53 1.07 5.64
N VAL A 751 -25.75 -0.24 5.62
CA VAL A 751 -27.00 -0.85 6.08
C VAL A 751 -26.66 -1.97 7.04
N ASN A 752 -27.25 -1.93 8.24
CA ASN A 752 -27.05 -2.90 9.30
C ASN A 752 -28.34 -3.69 9.57
N SER A 753 -28.20 -4.99 9.79
CA SER A 753 -29.27 -5.88 10.26
C SER A 753 -28.69 -6.95 11.19
N SER A 754 -29.54 -7.85 11.70
CA SER A 754 -29.15 -9.04 12.48
C SER A 754 -28.09 -9.92 11.81
N LYS A 755 -27.93 -9.85 10.48
CA LYS A 755 -26.90 -10.59 9.72
C LYS A 755 -25.55 -9.85 9.65
N GLY A 756 -25.50 -8.60 10.08
CA GLY A 756 -24.33 -7.74 10.06
C GLY A 756 -24.48 -6.53 9.13
N THR A 757 -23.38 -5.77 9.00
CA THR A 757 -23.34 -4.50 8.27
C THR A 757 -22.78 -4.67 6.86
N VAL A 758 -23.42 -4.03 5.87
CA VAL A 758 -22.94 -3.94 4.49
C VAL A 758 -22.75 -2.50 4.06
N PHE A 759 -21.71 -2.24 3.26
CA PHE A 759 -21.48 -0.94 2.65
C PHE A 759 -22.20 -0.87 1.30
N MET A 760 -23.02 0.16 1.10
CA MET A 760 -23.83 0.32 -0.11
C MET A 760 -23.14 1.22 -1.12
N GLU A 761 -22.85 2.46 -0.75
CA GLU A 761 -22.22 3.43 -1.64
C GLU A 761 -21.62 4.62 -0.89
N SER A 762 -20.78 5.39 -1.60
CA SER A 762 -20.25 6.66 -1.13
C SER A 762 -20.78 7.79 -2.01
N ILE A 763 -21.35 8.82 -1.37
CA ILE A 763 -22.06 9.93 -2.00
C ILE A 763 -21.24 11.20 -1.82
N ASN A 764 -20.91 11.86 -2.93
CA ASN A 764 -20.32 13.20 -2.85
C ASN A 764 -21.43 14.20 -2.46
N ALA A 765 -21.37 14.63 -1.21
CA ALA A 765 -22.32 15.55 -0.59
C ALA A 765 -21.79 17.00 -0.55
N SER A 766 -20.74 17.33 -1.30
CA SER A 766 -20.17 18.70 -1.31
C SER A 766 -21.16 19.77 -1.77
N SER A 767 -22.21 19.39 -2.51
CA SER A 767 -23.30 20.27 -2.93
C SER A 767 -24.46 20.35 -1.94
N ILE A 768 -24.52 19.47 -0.95
CA ILE A 768 -25.57 19.44 0.08
C ILE A 768 -25.23 20.55 1.08
N LYS A 769 -26.01 21.63 1.04
CA LYS A 769 -25.78 22.80 1.89
C LYS A 769 -26.91 23.07 2.87
N SER A 770 -28.11 22.53 2.60
CA SER A 770 -29.29 22.73 3.43
C SER A 770 -29.80 21.44 4.05
N ARG A 771 -30.55 21.56 5.15
CA ARG A 771 -31.33 20.46 5.74
C ARG A 771 -32.29 19.80 4.74
N PHE A 772 -32.81 20.55 3.77
CA PHE A 772 -33.74 20.04 2.75
C PHE A 772 -33.03 19.10 1.77
N ASP A 773 -31.82 19.47 1.34
CA ASP A 773 -30.99 18.62 0.47
C ASP A 773 -30.64 17.29 1.16
N MET A 774 -30.31 17.37 2.46
CA MET A 774 -30.01 16.18 3.27
C MET A 774 -31.26 15.31 3.47
N SER A 775 -32.42 15.91 3.74
CA SER A 775 -33.69 15.20 3.87
C SER A 775 -34.06 14.47 2.57
N ALA A 776 -33.91 15.13 1.41
CA ALA A 776 -34.16 14.52 0.11
C ALA A 776 -33.16 13.41 -0.23
N LEU A 777 -31.92 13.49 0.27
CA LEU A 777 -30.98 12.39 0.16
C LEU A 777 -31.42 11.19 1.00
N ILE A 778 -31.78 11.40 2.27
CA ILE A 778 -32.20 10.33 3.17
C ILE A 778 -33.46 9.64 2.64
N ASP A 779 -34.45 10.42 2.20
CA ASP A 779 -35.72 9.90 1.67
C ASP A 779 -35.47 8.99 0.45
N ARG A 780 -34.62 9.41 -0.50
CA ARG A 780 -34.22 8.57 -1.64
C ARG A 780 -33.54 7.26 -1.22
N LEU A 781 -32.77 7.26 -0.13
CA LEU A 781 -32.12 6.05 0.38
C LEU A 781 -33.13 5.10 1.01
N VAL A 782 -34.12 5.63 1.72
CA VAL A 782 -35.25 4.85 2.25
C VAL A 782 -36.04 4.23 1.09
N GLU A 783 -36.35 5.00 0.04
CA GLU A 783 -37.03 4.48 -1.16
C GLU A 783 -36.23 3.37 -1.85
N LYS A 784 -34.91 3.56 -1.97
CA LYS A 784 -34.01 2.59 -2.60
C LYS A 784 -33.97 1.24 -1.85
N ILE A 785 -34.10 1.26 -0.53
CA ILE A 785 -34.08 0.05 0.31
C ILE A 785 -35.49 -0.52 0.50
N GLY A 786 -36.52 0.33 0.41
CA GLY A 786 -37.92 0.02 0.67
C GLY A 786 -38.29 0.36 2.10
N GLU A 787 -39.25 1.27 2.29
CA GLU A 787 -39.67 1.78 3.60
C GLU A 787 -40.06 0.67 4.59
N ALA A 788 -40.77 -0.36 4.13
CA ALA A 788 -41.16 -1.50 4.97
C ALA A 788 -39.97 -2.26 5.57
N ASN A 789 -38.79 -2.15 4.97
CA ASN A 789 -37.56 -2.78 5.43
C ASN A 789 -36.75 -1.89 6.38
N VAL A 790 -37.09 -0.61 6.55
CA VAL A 790 -36.27 0.35 7.29
C VAL A 790 -36.89 0.62 8.65
N VAL A 791 -36.16 0.29 9.71
CA VAL A 791 -36.59 0.55 11.10
C VAL A 791 -36.10 1.93 11.55
N GLN A 792 -34.85 2.25 11.22
CA GLN A 792 -34.26 3.54 11.57
C GLN A 792 -33.25 4.05 10.53
N VAL A 793 -33.06 5.37 10.51
CA VAL A 793 -31.95 6.05 9.85
C VAL A 793 -31.07 6.75 10.87
N ILE A 794 -29.78 6.43 10.87
CA ILE A 794 -28.78 6.96 11.80
C ILE A 794 -27.89 7.98 11.08
N THR A 795 -27.77 9.18 11.62
CA THR A 795 -26.89 10.23 11.10
C THR A 795 -25.93 10.76 12.16
N ASP A 796 -24.94 11.55 11.74
CA ASP A 796 -24.17 12.37 12.68
C ASP A 796 -25.04 13.47 13.33
N ASN A 797 -24.51 14.08 14.39
CA ASN A 797 -25.22 15.08 15.20
C ASN A 797 -25.02 16.50 14.67
N ARG A 798 -24.60 16.65 13.40
CA ARG A 798 -24.53 17.96 12.76
C ARG A 798 -25.93 18.52 12.64
N SER A 799 -26.08 19.83 12.85
CA SER A 799 -27.37 20.53 12.86
C SER A 799 -28.24 20.23 11.63
N ASN A 800 -27.66 20.21 10.43
CA ASN A 800 -28.37 19.89 9.20
C ASN A 800 -28.88 18.45 9.16
N SER A 801 -28.09 17.49 9.66
CA SER A 801 -28.45 16.06 9.72
C SER A 801 -29.58 15.82 10.71
N VAL A 802 -29.51 16.44 11.89
CA VAL A 802 -30.55 16.36 12.92
C VAL A 802 -31.89 16.91 12.42
N LEU A 803 -31.86 18.09 11.80
CA LEU A 803 -33.08 18.69 11.27
C LEU A 803 -33.66 17.88 10.11
N ALA A 804 -32.82 17.35 9.22
CA ALA A 804 -33.24 16.48 8.13
C ALA A 804 -33.87 15.17 8.64
N GLY A 805 -33.28 14.56 9.67
CA GLY A 805 -33.79 13.37 10.33
C GLY A 805 -35.16 13.58 10.98
N LYS A 806 -35.32 14.68 11.72
CA LYS A 806 -36.63 15.08 12.28
C LYS A 806 -37.67 15.32 11.20
N MET A 807 -37.29 15.95 10.07
CA MET A 807 -38.20 16.13 8.93
C MET A 807 -38.60 14.80 8.29
N LEU A 808 -37.66 13.86 8.16
CA LEU A 808 -37.94 12.52 7.63
C LEU A 808 -39.03 11.81 8.45
N MET A 809 -38.97 11.89 9.77
CA MET A 809 -39.97 11.25 10.66
C MET A 809 -41.38 11.85 10.53
N VAL A 810 -41.52 13.07 9.98
CA VAL A 810 -42.81 13.67 9.63
C VAL A 810 -43.32 13.14 8.28
N ILE A 811 -42.41 12.94 7.32
CA ILE A 811 -42.71 12.44 5.98
C ILE A 811 -43.04 10.93 6.02
N ARG A 812 -42.27 10.16 6.79
CA ARG A 812 -42.34 8.70 6.91
C ARG A 812 -42.71 8.35 8.35
N GLN A 813 -43.98 7.98 8.58
CA GLN A 813 -44.49 7.81 9.95
C GLN A 813 -43.99 6.53 10.63
N ASN A 814 -43.65 5.49 9.85
CA ASN A 814 -43.38 4.14 10.36
C ASN A 814 -41.89 3.80 10.53
N LEU A 815 -41.02 4.81 10.67
CA LEU A 815 -39.59 4.63 10.92
C LEU A 815 -39.05 5.67 11.91
N PHE A 816 -37.90 5.40 12.49
CA PHE A 816 -37.19 6.34 13.35
C PHE A 816 -36.03 7.03 12.63
N TRP A 817 -35.73 8.26 13.05
CA TRP A 817 -34.40 8.82 12.89
C TRP A 817 -33.72 8.82 14.26
N THR A 818 -32.47 8.37 14.30
CA THR A 818 -31.66 8.35 15.52
C THR A 818 -30.32 9.06 15.34
N PRO A 819 -29.86 9.83 16.34
CA PRO A 819 -28.50 10.33 16.37
C PRO A 819 -27.51 9.20 16.67
N CYS A 820 -26.31 9.29 16.10
CA CYS A 820 -25.24 8.33 16.33
C CYS A 820 -24.75 8.39 17.79
N VAL A 821 -24.91 7.29 18.53
CA VAL A 821 -24.57 7.23 19.95
C VAL A 821 -23.07 7.42 20.19
N ALA A 822 -22.23 6.76 19.40
CA ALA A 822 -20.77 6.94 19.50
C ALA A 822 -20.35 8.40 19.31
N HIS A 823 -21.01 9.14 18.42
CA HIS A 823 -20.72 10.55 18.22
C HIS A 823 -21.28 11.43 19.35
N SER A 824 -22.45 11.10 19.90
CA SER A 824 -22.99 11.78 21.08
C SER A 824 -22.06 11.64 22.29
N ILE A 825 -21.51 10.44 22.55
CA ILE A 825 -20.53 10.20 23.62
C ILE A 825 -19.23 10.96 23.34
N ASP A 826 -18.77 10.97 22.08
CA ASP A 826 -17.59 11.76 21.69
C ASP A 826 -17.78 13.25 21.95
N LEU A 827 -18.98 13.79 21.72
CA LEU A 827 -19.34 15.17 22.06
C LEU A 827 -19.42 15.41 23.58
N MET A 828 -19.85 14.42 24.37
CA MET A 828 -19.78 14.52 25.84
C MET A 828 -18.32 14.59 26.32
N LEU A 829 -17.45 13.72 25.77
CA LEU A 829 -16.02 13.75 26.04
C LEU A 829 -15.36 15.07 25.60
N GLU A 830 -15.83 15.65 24.49
CA GLU A 830 -15.42 16.98 24.03
C GLU A 830 -15.78 18.08 25.00
N ASP A 831 -17.05 18.14 25.43
CA ASP A 831 -17.53 19.13 26.37
C ASP A 831 -16.79 19.01 27.72
N ILE A 832 -16.54 17.79 28.20
CA ILE A 832 -15.71 17.53 29.40
C ILE A 832 -14.28 17.98 29.16
N GLY A 833 -13.71 17.69 27.99
CA GLY A 833 -12.38 18.13 27.57
C GLY A 833 -12.22 19.66 27.56
N ASN A 834 -13.32 20.39 27.39
CA ASN A 834 -13.37 21.85 27.40
C ASN A 834 -13.49 22.47 28.80
N ILE A 835 -13.73 21.68 29.85
CA ILE A 835 -13.66 22.16 31.24
C ILE A 835 -12.23 22.68 31.50
N ALA A 836 -12.08 23.91 31.99
CA ALA A 836 -10.80 24.61 32.07
C ALA A 836 -9.68 23.76 32.72
N LYS A 837 -9.99 23.07 33.82
CA LYS A 837 -9.08 22.14 34.52
C LYS A 837 -8.64 20.97 33.63
N VAL A 838 -9.56 20.36 32.88
CA VAL A 838 -9.28 19.25 31.96
C VAL A 838 -8.50 19.73 30.74
N LYS A 839 -8.95 20.83 30.13
CA LYS A 839 -8.32 21.43 28.94
C LYS A 839 -6.85 21.76 29.19
N THR A 840 -6.55 22.36 30.34
CA THR A 840 -5.18 22.69 30.75
C THR A 840 -4.33 21.43 30.94
N THR A 841 -4.90 20.39 31.55
CA THR A 841 -4.24 19.10 31.75
C THR A 841 -3.92 18.41 30.43
N ILE A 842 -4.87 18.38 29.49
CA ILE A 842 -4.68 17.83 28.14
C ILE A 842 -3.58 18.60 27.40
N LYS A 843 -3.62 19.94 27.41
CA LYS A 843 -2.58 20.78 26.78
C LYS A 843 -1.18 20.48 27.31
N ARG A 844 -1.03 20.37 28.64
CA ARG A 844 0.25 20.03 29.29
C ARG A 844 0.72 18.62 28.92
N GLY A 845 -0.20 17.65 28.86
CA GLY A 845 0.09 16.29 28.40
C GLY A 845 0.56 16.23 26.94
N ILE A 846 -0.15 16.92 26.03
CA ILE A 846 0.20 16.99 24.60
C ILE A 846 1.59 17.59 24.41
N PHE A 847 1.87 18.69 25.11
CA PHE A 847 3.19 19.31 25.09
C PHE A 847 4.29 18.34 25.56
N LEU A 848 4.07 17.65 26.69
CA LEU A 848 5.05 16.72 27.25
C LEU A 848 5.36 15.57 26.30
N VAL A 849 4.32 14.91 25.76
CA VAL A 849 4.48 13.79 24.83
C VAL A 849 5.13 14.25 23.53
N GLY A 850 4.66 15.37 22.96
CA GLY A 850 5.24 15.92 21.73
C GLY A 850 6.70 16.33 21.93
N TYR A 851 7.06 16.88 23.08
CA TYR A 851 8.46 17.19 23.40
C TYR A 851 9.33 15.92 23.40
N ILE A 852 8.87 14.84 24.05
CA ILE A 852 9.61 13.57 24.13
C ILE A 852 9.75 12.93 22.75
N TYR A 853 8.69 12.90 21.95
CA TYR A 853 8.65 12.16 20.69
C TYR A 853 9.28 12.90 19.49
N ASN A 854 9.41 14.22 19.58
CA ASN A 854 10.04 15.02 18.52
C ASN A 854 11.58 14.99 18.54
N ASP A 855 12.20 14.51 19.63
CA ASP A 855 13.64 14.38 19.74
C ASP A 855 14.03 12.90 19.92
N TYR A 856 14.88 12.40 19.02
CA TYR A 856 15.26 10.98 18.97
C TYR A 856 15.97 10.51 20.24
N ASP A 857 16.82 11.34 20.82
CA ASP A 857 17.62 10.98 21.98
C ASP A 857 16.80 11.08 23.27
N VAL A 858 15.90 12.07 23.37
CA VAL A 858 14.92 12.16 24.48
C VAL A 858 13.94 10.98 24.43
N LEU A 859 13.49 10.59 23.23
CA LEU A 859 12.64 9.40 23.02
C LEU A 859 13.36 8.12 23.44
N ASN A 860 14.61 7.93 23.02
CA ASN A 860 15.40 6.76 23.44
C ASN A 860 15.62 6.74 24.95
N MET A 861 15.88 7.89 25.56
CA MET A 861 15.98 8.00 27.01
C MET A 861 14.66 7.58 27.67
N MET A 862 13.52 8.09 27.21
CA MET A 862 12.22 7.66 27.70
C MET A 862 12.04 6.14 27.56
N LYS A 863 12.39 5.54 26.41
CA LYS A 863 12.28 4.10 26.20
C LYS A 863 13.14 3.27 27.15
N GLU A 864 14.31 3.77 27.57
CA GLU A 864 15.14 3.10 28.57
C GLU A 864 14.46 3.05 29.96
N PHE A 865 13.97 4.19 30.47
CA PHE A 865 13.24 4.26 31.75
C PHE A 865 11.84 3.63 31.68
N THR A 866 11.33 3.61 30.47
CA THR A 866 10.18 2.93 29.86
C THR A 866 10.02 1.43 29.97
N GLU A 867 11.15 0.72 29.92
CA GLU A 867 11.21 -0.65 29.41
C GLU A 867 10.57 -0.79 28.00
N ASN A 868 10.81 0.19 27.13
CA ASN A 868 10.26 0.31 25.77
C ASN A 868 8.72 0.46 25.70
N LYS A 869 8.07 0.96 26.76
CA LYS A 869 6.62 1.25 26.75
C LYS A 869 6.33 2.56 26.02
N GLU A 870 5.48 2.51 25.00
CA GLU A 870 5.06 3.71 24.26
C GLU A 870 4.02 4.53 25.05
N LEU A 871 4.15 5.87 25.04
CA LEU A 871 3.21 6.79 25.70
C LEU A 871 1.95 7.04 24.85
N PRO A 872 2.04 7.43 23.56
CA PRO A 872 0.88 7.65 22.71
C PRO A 872 0.11 6.35 22.51
N ARG A 873 -1.21 6.43 22.68
CA ARG A 873 -2.14 5.32 22.43
C ARG A 873 -3.25 5.82 21.55
N THR A 874 -3.46 5.23 20.36
CA THR A 874 -4.60 5.66 19.55
C THR A 874 -5.89 5.10 20.07
N GLY A 875 -6.89 5.97 20.05
CA GLY A 875 -8.28 5.62 20.14
C GLY A 875 -8.99 5.84 18.82
N ILE A 876 -10.20 5.31 18.75
CA ILE A 876 -11.08 5.45 17.58
C ILE A 876 -11.54 6.90 17.37
N THR A 877 -11.43 7.74 18.41
CA THR A 877 -11.69 9.17 18.34
C THR A 877 -10.53 9.93 19.01
N ARG A 878 -10.37 11.21 18.68
CA ARG A 878 -9.33 12.05 19.29
C ARG A 878 -9.41 12.07 20.82
N PHE A 879 -10.63 12.06 21.39
CA PHE A 879 -10.82 12.10 22.83
C PHE A 879 -10.51 10.76 23.51
N VAL A 880 -10.74 9.64 22.82
CA VAL A 880 -10.25 8.34 23.29
C VAL A 880 -8.73 8.29 23.23
N THR A 881 -8.10 8.77 22.15
CA THR A 881 -6.63 8.90 22.06
C THR A 881 -6.08 9.71 23.23
N THR A 882 -6.72 10.84 23.55
CA THR A 882 -6.39 11.68 24.69
C THR A 882 -6.51 10.92 26.01
N TYR A 883 -7.63 10.24 26.26
CA TYR A 883 -7.82 9.43 27.46
C TYR A 883 -6.74 8.34 27.61
N LEU A 884 -6.51 7.54 26.57
CA LEU A 884 -5.54 6.44 26.62
C LEU A 884 -4.10 6.93 26.75
N THR A 885 -3.76 8.07 26.13
CA THR A 885 -2.43 8.66 26.24
C THR A 885 -2.21 9.25 27.63
N LEU A 886 -3.22 9.90 28.23
CA LEU A 886 -3.17 10.33 29.64
C LEU A 886 -3.09 9.12 30.60
N GLN A 887 -3.79 8.02 30.29
CA GLN A 887 -3.72 6.78 31.07
C GLN A 887 -2.30 6.20 31.02
N SER A 888 -1.69 6.16 29.83
CA SER A 888 -0.31 5.71 29.64
C SER A 888 0.69 6.61 30.38
N LEU A 889 0.53 7.94 30.29
CA LEU A 889 1.33 8.91 31.05
C LEU A 889 1.23 8.66 32.55
N HIS A 890 0.01 8.44 33.07
CA HIS A 890 -0.20 8.14 34.49
C HIS A 890 0.47 6.83 34.91
N LYS A 891 0.30 5.75 34.12
CA LYS A 891 0.97 4.46 34.36
C LYS A 891 2.50 4.58 34.34
N GLN A 892 3.06 5.50 33.57
CA GLN A 892 4.51 5.75 33.49
C GLN A 892 4.98 6.92 34.37
N LYS A 893 4.15 7.44 35.28
CA LYS A 893 4.48 8.58 36.16
C LYS A 893 5.81 8.40 36.89
N GLY A 894 6.02 7.24 37.52
CA GLY A 894 7.25 6.93 38.24
C GLY A 894 8.49 6.93 37.33
N SER A 895 8.42 6.18 36.23
CA SER A 895 9.50 6.12 35.23
C SER A 895 9.83 7.48 34.62
N LEU A 896 8.83 8.29 34.30
CA LEU A 896 9.02 9.63 33.75
C LEU A 896 9.65 10.56 34.79
N LYS A 897 9.18 10.54 36.04
CA LYS A 897 9.83 11.31 37.12
C LYS A 897 11.31 10.92 37.26
N ASN A 898 11.62 9.62 37.27
CA ASN A 898 12.99 9.11 37.35
C ASN A 898 13.85 9.54 36.15
N MET A 899 13.28 9.55 34.94
CA MET A 899 13.97 10.02 33.74
C MET A 899 14.38 11.50 33.88
N PHE A 900 13.44 12.38 34.23
CA PHE A 900 13.68 13.83 34.33
C PHE A 900 14.52 14.23 35.56
N THR A 901 14.67 13.35 36.56
CA THR A 901 15.59 13.56 37.69
C THR A 901 16.93 12.83 37.53
N SER A 902 17.10 12.05 36.47
CA SER A 902 18.31 11.24 36.26
C SER A 902 19.55 12.09 36.01
N GLU A 903 20.71 11.53 36.35
CA GLU A 903 22.02 12.13 36.00
C GLU A 903 22.17 12.28 34.47
N LYS A 904 21.62 11.33 33.71
CA LYS A 904 21.63 11.33 32.24
C LYS A 904 20.84 12.52 31.67
N TRP A 905 19.70 12.86 32.27
CA TRP A 905 18.93 14.06 31.89
C TRP A 905 19.61 15.34 32.36
N THR A 906 19.96 15.45 33.65
CA THR A 906 20.49 16.68 34.25
C THR A 906 21.81 17.16 33.62
N LYS A 907 22.64 16.25 33.12
CA LYS A 907 23.88 16.58 32.38
C LYS A 907 23.68 16.86 30.89
N SER A 908 22.48 16.61 30.35
CA SER A 908 22.20 16.73 28.93
C SER A 908 22.04 18.18 28.44
N VAL A 909 22.04 18.36 27.12
CA VAL A 909 21.73 19.65 26.49
C VAL A 909 20.27 20.04 26.69
N TRP A 910 19.36 19.06 26.67
CA TRP A 910 17.91 19.25 26.78
C TRP A 910 17.48 19.82 28.14
N ALA A 911 18.14 19.43 29.23
CA ALA A 911 17.87 20.00 30.56
C ALA A 911 18.15 21.52 30.62
N LYS A 912 19.02 22.04 29.74
CA LYS A 912 19.36 23.47 29.64
C LYS A 912 18.48 24.22 28.64
N GLU A 913 17.65 23.54 27.86
CA GLU A 913 16.73 24.18 26.92
C GLU A 913 15.46 24.67 27.63
N ALA A 914 14.86 25.75 27.11
CA ALA A 914 13.62 26.29 27.66
C ALA A 914 12.46 25.27 27.60
N LYS A 915 12.35 24.53 26.49
CA LYS A 915 11.34 23.47 26.32
C LYS A 915 11.58 22.30 27.28
N GLY A 916 12.84 21.87 27.46
CA GLY A 916 13.19 20.79 28.38
C GLY A 916 12.97 21.15 29.85
N ARG A 917 13.26 22.39 30.27
CA ARG A 917 12.91 22.88 31.61
C ARG A 917 11.40 22.85 31.84
N ARG A 918 10.62 23.36 30.89
CA ARG A 918 9.15 23.33 30.97
C ARG A 918 8.60 21.90 31.06
N ALA A 919 9.17 20.95 30.30
CA ALA A 919 8.78 19.54 30.38
C ALA A 919 9.09 18.95 31.77
N SER A 920 10.28 19.25 32.31
CA SER A 920 10.66 18.85 33.67
C SER A 920 9.75 19.45 34.74
N GLU A 921 9.34 20.72 34.60
CA GLU A 921 8.41 21.39 35.52
C GLU A 921 7.03 20.72 35.50
N VAL A 922 6.49 20.40 34.31
CA VAL A 922 5.20 19.70 34.18
C VAL A 922 5.25 18.33 34.85
N VAL A 923 6.32 17.56 34.67
CA VAL A 923 6.49 16.22 35.28
C VAL A 923 6.64 16.29 36.79
N SER A 924 7.27 17.34 37.31
CA SER A 924 7.43 17.52 38.76
C SER A 924 6.18 18.04 39.46
N MET A 925 5.23 18.63 38.73
CA MET A 925 4.06 19.29 39.29
C MET A 925 3.04 18.29 39.87
N PRO A 926 2.78 18.28 41.20
CA PRO A 926 1.81 17.35 41.81
C PRO A 926 0.39 17.56 41.30
N SER A 927 -0.03 18.82 41.16
CA SER A 927 -1.36 19.20 40.67
C SER A 927 -1.62 18.72 39.23
N PHE A 928 -0.59 18.63 38.39
CA PHE A 928 -0.73 18.04 37.05
C PHE A 928 -1.16 16.57 37.15
N TRP A 929 -0.48 15.75 37.95
CA TRP A 929 -0.82 14.33 38.11
C TRP A 929 -2.19 14.13 38.81
N LYS A 930 -2.52 14.94 39.81
CA LYS A 930 -3.85 14.96 40.46
C LYS A 930 -4.95 15.26 39.44
N ASN A 931 -4.70 16.20 38.53
CA ASN A 931 -5.65 16.55 37.48
C ASN A 931 -5.72 15.48 36.37
N VAL A 932 -4.60 14.82 36.02
CA VAL A 932 -4.61 13.66 35.11
C VAL A 932 -5.51 12.58 35.67
N LEU A 933 -5.35 12.20 36.93
CA LEU A 933 -6.20 11.20 37.58
C LEU A 933 -7.67 11.63 37.62
N TRP A 934 -7.94 12.88 37.96
CA TRP A 934 -9.30 13.44 37.92
C TRP A 934 -9.93 13.33 36.53
N THR A 935 -9.18 13.68 35.47
CA THR A 935 -9.62 13.55 34.07
C THR A 935 -9.89 12.10 33.69
N LEU A 936 -9.03 11.16 34.10
CA LEU A 936 -9.23 9.73 33.85
C LEU A 936 -10.50 9.20 34.52
N LYS A 937 -10.78 9.60 35.76
CA LYS A 937 -11.99 9.21 36.49
C LYS A 937 -13.28 9.67 35.82
N VAL A 938 -13.33 10.91 35.31
CA VAL A 938 -14.55 11.44 34.66
C VAL A 938 -14.74 10.95 33.23
N MET A 939 -13.65 10.75 32.47
CA MET A 939 -13.74 10.29 31.07
C MET A 939 -13.84 8.77 30.95
N GLY A 940 -13.23 8.01 31.86
CA GLY A 940 -13.11 6.55 31.80
C GLY A 940 -14.44 5.81 31.66
N PRO A 941 -15.46 6.09 32.50
CA PRO A 941 -16.77 5.46 32.37
C PRO A 941 -17.41 5.70 30.99
N LEU A 942 -17.33 6.90 30.44
CA LEU A 942 -17.85 7.22 29.10
C LEU A 942 -17.04 6.52 27.98
N VAL A 943 -15.73 6.35 28.15
CA VAL A 943 -14.90 5.55 27.23
C VAL A 943 -15.32 4.07 27.26
N ARG A 944 -15.68 3.52 28.43
CA ARG A 944 -16.25 2.15 28.54
C ARG A 944 -17.59 2.04 27.80
N VAL A 945 -18.49 3.02 27.94
CA VAL A 945 -19.73 3.04 27.15
C VAL A 945 -19.41 3.08 25.65
N LEU A 946 -18.46 3.90 25.22
CA LEU A 946 -18.05 3.97 23.82
C LEU A 946 -17.47 2.64 23.28
N ARG A 947 -16.73 1.88 24.11
CA ARG A 947 -16.28 0.51 23.80
C ARG A 947 -17.48 -0.41 23.54
N LEU A 948 -18.47 -0.38 24.44
CA LEU A 948 -19.70 -1.18 24.32
C LEU A 948 -20.43 -0.87 23.00
N VAL A 949 -20.67 0.41 22.69
CA VAL A 949 -21.46 0.76 21.50
C VAL A 949 -20.77 0.38 20.19
N LYS A 950 -19.43 0.36 20.18
CA LYS A 950 -18.65 0.00 18.99
C LYS A 950 -18.40 -1.51 18.84
N ASN A 951 -18.89 -2.32 19.77
CA ASN A 951 -18.85 -3.76 19.64
C ASN A 951 -19.85 -4.26 18.58
N GLU A 952 -19.35 -4.85 17.49
CA GLU A 952 -20.19 -5.31 16.38
C GLU A 952 -20.90 -6.65 16.67
N LYS A 953 -20.39 -7.46 17.62
CA LYS A 953 -20.94 -8.80 17.92
C LYS A 953 -22.15 -8.75 18.84
N LYS A 954 -22.16 -7.80 19.80
CA LYS A 954 -23.29 -7.58 20.72
C LYS A 954 -23.89 -6.20 20.42
N PRO A 955 -25.03 -6.11 19.69
CA PRO A 955 -25.68 -4.84 19.42
C PRO A 955 -26.01 -4.09 20.71
N ALA A 956 -25.58 -2.83 20.80
CA ALA A 956 -25.68 -2.05 22.03
C ALA A 956 -27.09 -1.48 22.32
N MET A 957 -28.05 -1.67 21.41
CA MET A 957 -29.42 -1.13 21.55
C MET A 957 -30.07 -1.53 22.87
N GLY A 958 -29.86 -2.77 23.31
CA GLY A 958 -30.40 -3.29 24.57
C GLY A 958 -29.64 -2.89 25.84
N TYR A 959 -28.47 -2.27 25.72
CA TYR A 959 -27.55 -2.04 26.83
C TYR A 959 -27.27 -0.56 27.09
N ILE A 960 -27.46 0.32 26.09
CA ILE A 960 -27.03 1.71 26.17
C ILE A 960 -27.67 2.51 27.31
N TYR A 961 -28.95 2.23 27.63
CA TYR A 961 -29.65 2.93 28.70
C TYR A 961 -28.98 2.67 30.05
N LYS A 962 -28.86 1.39 30.43
CA LYS A 962 -28.16 0.98 31.65
C LYS A 962 -26.70 1.40 31.67
N ALA A 963 -26.00 1.29 30.54
CA ALA A 963 -24.58 1.65 30.45
C ALA A 963 -24.35 3.14 30.75
N MET A 964 -25.26 4.03 30.33
CA MET A 964 -25.19 5.45 30.66
C MET A 964 -25.48 5.71 32.15
N ASP A 965 -26.48 5.04 32.72
CA ASP A 965 -26.77 5.15 34.16
C ASP A 965 -25.59 4.66 35.01
N THR A 966 -25.05 3.49 34.70
CA THR A 966 -23.86 2.94 35.36
C THR A 966 -22.64 3.85 35.16
N ALA A 967 -22.48 4.49 34.01
CA ALA A 967 -21.40 5.47 33.83
C ALA A 967 -21.56 6.68 34.76
N LYS A 968 -22.78 7.19 34.95
CA LYS A 968 -23.06 8.27 35.91
C LYS A 968 -22.80 7.83 37.35
N GLU A 969 -23.23 6.62 37.72
CA GLU A 969 -23.01 6.04 39.05
C GLU A 969 -21.52 5.82 39.33
N ALA A 970 -20.76 5.30 38.36
CA ALA A 970 -19.32 5.12 38.49
C ALA A 970 -18.56 6.45 38.63
N ILE A 971 -18.98 7.49 37.90
CA ILE A 971 -18.45 8.85 38.11
C ILE A 971 -18.78 9.31 39.53
N ARG A 972 -19.98 9.02 40.04
CA ARG A 972 -20.40 9.43 41.39
C ARG A 972 -19.56 8.77 42.47
N ALA A 973 -19.40 7.46 42.38
CA ALA A 973 -18.61 6.67 43.31
C ALA A 973 -17.13 7.11 43.34
N ALA A 974 -16.61 7.68 42.24
CA ALA A 974 -15.22 8.11 42.17
C ALA A 974 -14.91 9.41 42.94
N PHE A 975 -15.90 10.12 43.50
CA PHE A 975 -15.73 11.39 44.21
C PHE A 975 -16.64 11.51 45.46
N ASP A 976 -16.07 11.84 46.62
CA ASP A 976 -16.79 11.92 47.91
C ASP A 976 -17.80 13.08 48.05
N LYS A 977 -17.87 13.99 47.06
CA LYS A 977 -18.78 15.16 47.06
C LYS A 977 -19.37 15.42 45.67
N ASP A 978 -20.70 15.42 45.57
CA ASP A 978 -21.46 15.64 44.32
C ASP A 978 -21.12 16.99 43.63
N ASP A 979 -20.76 18.03 44.39
CA ASP A 979 -20.49 19.37 43.86
C ASP A 979 -19.27 19.43 42.92
N LYS A 980 -18.27 18.56 43.11
CA LYS A 980 -17.03 18.54 42.29
C LYS A 980 -17.30 18.04 40.86
N CYS A 981 -18.40 17.31 40.64
CA CYS A 981 -18.74 16.70 39.35
C CYS A 981 -20.02 17.24 38.73
N LYS A 982 -20.65 18.24 39.35
CA LYS A 982 -21.89 18.87 38.85
C LYS A 982 -21.80 19.30 37.39
N ALA A 983 -20.73 19.98 37.00
CA ALA A 983 -20.51 20.39 35.62
C ALA A 983 -20.44 19.20 34.63
N VAL A 984 -19.91 18.05 35.08
CA VAL A 984 -19.85 16.82 34.27
C VAL A 984 -21.25 16.20 34.15
N TYR A 985 -22.02 16.16 35.23
CA TYR A 985 -23.41 15.68 35.19
C TYR A 985 -24.29 16.55 34.31
N ASP A 986 -24.19 17.88 34.42
CA ASP A 986 -24.93 18.82 33.58
C ASP A 986 -24.63 18.58 32.08
N ILE A 987 -23.38 18.26 31.74
CA ILE A 987 -23.00 17.89 30.36
C ILE A 987 -23.65 16.58 29.95
N ILE A 988 -23.53 15.53 30.77
CA ILE A 988 -24.08 14.19 30.47
C ILE A 988 -25.60 14.27 30.32
N ASP A 989 -26.29 14.90 31.26
CA ASP A 989 -27.75 15.00 31.28
C ASP A 989 -28.28 15.83 30.12
N LYS A 990 -27.66 16.99 29.85
CA LYS A 990 -28.02 17.80 28.68
C LYS A 990 -27.87 17.03 27.37
N ARG A 991 -26.78 16.30 27.20
CA ARG A 991 -26.52 15.50 25.98
C ARG A 991 -27.43 14.27 25.91
N TRP A 992 -27.72 13.64 27.04
CA TRP A 992 -28.68 12.53 27.14
C TRP A 992 -30.07 12.97 26.72
N GLU A 993 -30.62 14.01 27.34
CA GLU A 993 -31.97 14.50 27.06
C GLU A 993 -32.13 15.03 25.63
N CYS A 994 -31.12 15.73 25.11
CA CYS A 994 -31.21 16.33 23.78
C CYS A 994 -30.91 15.34 22.64
N GLN A 995 -30.19 14.24 22.90
CA GLN A 995 -29.66 13.37 21.84
C GLN A 995 -29.93 11.88 22.08
N LEU A 996 -29.70 11.35 23.27
CA LEU A 996 -29.65 9.89 23.48
C LEU A 996 -30.93 9.29 24.08
N ASN A 997 -31.76 10.07 24.76
CA ASN A 997 -33.04 9.61 25.30
C ASN A 997 -34.03 9.38 24.15
N HIS A 998 -34.00 8.18 23.57
CA HIS A 998 -34.75 7.82 22.37
C HIS A 998 -35.60 6.57 22.62
N PRO A 999 -36.85 6.49 22.09
CA PRO A 999 -37.75 5.35 22.29
C PRO A 999 -37.12 3.98 21.99
N LEU A 1000 -36.33 3.87 20.92
CA LEU A 1000 -35.62 2.63 20.58
C LEU A 1000 -34.63 2.15 21.67
N HIS A 1001 -33.94 3.08 22.34
CA HIS A 1001 -33.03 2.72 23.43
C HIS A 1001 -33.81 2.26 24.67
N ALA A 1002 -34.93 2.90 24.97
CA ALA A 1002 -35.84 2.50 26.05
C ALA A 1002 -36.48 1.13 25.78
N ALA A 1003 -37.03 0.91 24.58
CA ALA A 1003 -37.59 -0.37 24.18
C ALA A 1003 -36.52 -1.48 24.18
N GLY A 1004 -35.30 -1.17 23.71
CA GLY A 1004 -34.18 -2.10 23.79
C GLY A 1004 -33.83 -2.48 25.23
N TYR A 1005 -33.81 -1.50 26.14
CA TYR A 1005 -33.53 -1.74 27.55
C TYR A 1005 -34.60 -2.64 28.21
N TYR A 1006 -35.88 -2.35 27.95
CA TYR A 1006 -37.00 -3.14 28.47
C TYR A 1006 -37.02 -4.58 27.94
N LEU A 1007 -36.70 -4.78 26.66
CA LEU A 1007 -36.73 -6.09 26.01
C LEU A 1007 -35.43 -6.91 26.24
N ASN A 1008 -34.44 -6.36 26.94
CA ASN A 1008 -33.21 -7.08 27.21
C ASN A 1008 -33.44 -8.11 28.34
N PRO A 1009 -33.35 -9.42 28.08
CA PRO A 1009 -33.69 -10.43 29.07
C PRO A 1009 -32.74 -10.48 30.26
N GLU A 1010 -31.48 -10.11 30.06
CA GLU A 1010 -30.49 -9.97 31.13
C GLU A 1010 -30.91 -8.86 32.09
N LEU A 1011 -31.13 -7.66 31.55
CA LEU A 1011 -31.39 -6.46 32.35
C LEU A 1011 -32.80 -6.42 32.94
N TYR A 1012 -33.80 -6.88 32.20
CA TYR A 1012 -35.20 -6.94 32.66
C TYR A 1012 -35.35 -7.71 33.97
N CYS A 1013 -34.60 -8.80 34.09
CA CYS A 1013 -34.72 -9.69 35.23
C CYS A 1013 -33.84 -9.28 36.42
N THR A 1014 -32.79 -8.48 36.17
CA THR A 1014 -31.86 -8.02 37.21
C THR A 1014 -32.15 -6.62 37.72
N ASP A 1015 -32.78 -5.75 36.93
CA ASP A 1015 -33.04 -4.36 37.30
C ASP A 1015 -34.53 -4.13 37.61
N PRO A 1016 -34.93 -4.09 38.90
CA PRO A 1016 -36.32 -3.92 39.30
C PRO A 1016 -36.88 -2.52 39.02
N LYS A 1017 -36.05 -1.57 38.56
CA LYS A 1017 -36.48 -0.20 38.23
C LYS A 1017 -37.13 -0.12 36.85
N ILE A 1018 -36.90 -1.09 35.97
CA ILE A 1018 -37.33 -1.03 34.56
C ILE A 1018 -38.84 -0.89 34.42
N GLU A 1019 -39.62 -1.71 35.11
CA GLU A 1019 -41.10 -1.66 35.07
C GLU A 1019 -41.66 -0.37 35.70
N LYS A 1020 -40.94 0.18 36.67
CA LYS A 1020 -41.36 1.39 37.41
C LYS A 1020 -40.95 2.68 36.70
N ASP A 1021 -40.04 2.62 35.73
CA ASP A 1021 -39.58 3.78 34.99
C ASP A 1021 -40.58 4.16 33.89
N SER A 1022 -41.35 5.22 34.16
CA SER A 1022 -42.31 5.81 33.23
C SER A 1022 -41.70 6.19 31.87
N LYS A 1023 -40.42 6.60 31.81
CA LYS A 1023 -39.75 6.95 30.55
C LYS A 1023 -39.48 5.72 29.70
N VAL A 1024 -39.10 4.61 30.33
CA VAL A 1024 -38.83 3.34 29.65
C VAL A 1024 -40.11 2.75 29.07
N MET A 1025 -41.17 2.68 29.88
CA MET A 1025 -42.49 2.19 29.43
C MET A 1025 -43.08 3.06 28.32
N LYS A 1026 -43.00 4.38 28.43
CA LYS A 1026 -43.44 5.30 27.38
C LYS A 1026 -42.67 5.06 26.08
N GLY A 1027 -41.35 4.90 26.16
CA GLY A 1027 -40.50 4.62 24.99
C GLY A 1027 -40.84 3.29 24.31
N LEU A 1028 -41.16 2.24 25.09
CA LEU A 1028 -41.60 0.95 24.56
C LEU A 1028 -42.90 1.10 23.76
N LEU A 1029 -43.92 1.77 24.32
CA LEU A 1029 -45.21 1.98 23.67
C LEU A 1029 -45.08 2.80 22.38
N GLU A 1030 -44.28 3.87 22.40
CA GLU A 1030 -43.98 4.66 21.20
C GLU A 1030 -43.30 3.82 20.10
N CYS A 1031 -42.45 2.86 20.46
CA CYS A 1031 -41.87 1.92 19.50
C CYS A 1031 -42.90 0.94 18.92
N ILE A 1032 -43.83 0.43 19.73
CA ILE A 1032 -44.90 -0.46 19.27
C ILE A 1032 -45.80 0.29 18.29
N GLU A 1033 -46.29 1.47 18.66
CA GLU A 1033 -47.18 2.29 17.83
C GLU A 1033 -46.53 2.63 16.48
N LYS A 1034 -45.24 2.96 16.50
CA LYS A 1034 -44.52 3.46 15.32
C LYS A 1034 -44.02 2.36 14.39
N LEU A 1035 -43.56 1.22 14.91
CA LEU A 1035 -42.99 0.13 14.09
C LEU A 1035 -44.02 -0.91 13.66
N VAL A 1036 -45.21 -0.90 14.26
CA VAL A 1036 -46.27 -1.86 14.00
C VAL A 1036 -47.53 -1.11 13.54
N PRO A 1037 -47.70 -0.86 12.23
CA PRO A 1037 -48.83 -0.07 11.73
C PRO A 1037 -50.21 -0.72 11.94
N SER A 1038 -50.26 -2.03 12.21
CA SER A 1038 -51.51 -2.77 12.40
C SER A 1038 -51.95 -2.72 13.86
N HIS A 1039 -53.07 -2.04 14.15
CA HIS A 1039 -53.66 -2.00 15.50
C HIS A 1039 -53.95 -3.39 16.07
N ALA A 1040 -54.45 -4.32 15.25
CA ALA A 1040 -54.68 -5.70 15.67
C ALA A 1040 -53.38 -6.38 16.14
N LYS A 1041 -52.25 -6.14 15.45
CA LYS A 1041 -50.94 -6.63 15.91
C LYS A 1041 -50.45 -5.92 17.18
N GLN A 1042 -50.72 -4.63 17.33
CA GLN A 1042 -50.37 -3.89 18.56
C GLN A 1042 -51.10 -4.48 19.78
N GLU A 1043 -52.39 -4.80 19.67
CA GLU A 1043 -53.16 -5.46 20.73
C GLU A 1043 -52.59 -6.84 21.10
N LEU A 1044 -52.21 -7.64 20.09
CA LEU A 1044 -51.55 -8.92 20.32
C LEU A 1044 -50.21 -8.75 21.04
N ILE A 1045 -49.38 -7.79 20.63
CA ILE A 1045 -48.10 -7.49 21.30
C ILE A 1045 -48.32 -7.11 22.75
N THR A 1046 -49.31 -6.25 23.04
CA THR A 1046 -49.64 -5.86 24.41
C THR A 1046 -50.10 -7.05 25.26
N SER A 1047 -50.86 -7.99 24.67
CA SER A 1047 -51.23 -9.24 25.36
C SER A 1047 -50.04 -10.16 25.62
N GLU A 1048 -49.12 -10.25 24.66
CA GLU A 1048 -47.89 -11.05 24.78
C GLU A 1048 -46.89 -10.43 25.76
N LEU A 1049 -46.89 -9.10 25.93
CA LEU A 1049 -46.10 -8.40 26.94
C LEU A 1049 -46.49 -8.80 28.36
N ILE A 1050 -47.75 -9.16 28.62
CA ILE A 1050 -48.16 -9.66 29.94
C ILE A 1050 -47.43 -10.95 30.27
N LYS A 1051 -47.30 -11.87 29.31
CA LYS A 1051 -46.52 -13.11 29.50
C LYS A 1051 -45.04 -12.83 29.76
N TRP A 1052 -44.49 -11.79 29.12
CA TRP A 1052 -43.13 -11.32 29.38
C TRP A 1052 -42.99 -10.74 30.80
N MET A 1053 -43.91 -9.87 31.22
CA MET A 1053 -43.90 -9.29 32.57
C MET A 1053 -44.02 -10.34 33.66
N GLU A 1054 -44.95 -11.28 33.50
CA GLU A 1054 -45.16 -12.38 34.44
C GLU A 1054 -44.07 -13.48 34.34
N GLN A 1055 -43.16 -13.37 33.35
CA GLN A 1055 -42.10 -14.35 33.06
C GLN A 1055 -42.68 -15.78 32.94
N THR A 1056 -43.79 -15.93 32.22
CA THR A 1056 -44.51 -17.22 32.07
C THR A 1056 -44.16 -17.95 30.78
N GLY A 1057 -44.53 -19.24 30.71
CA GLY A 1057 -44.24 -20.10 29.56
C GLY A 1057 -42.73 -20.33 29.37
N PRO A 1058 -42.20 -20.29 28.12
CA PRO A 1058 -40.81 -20.65 27.81
C PRO A 1058 -39.78 -19.69 28.43
N PHE A 1059 -40.20 -18.53 28.95
CA PHE A 1059 -39.33 -17.60 29.64
C PHE A 1059 -38.89 -18.10 31.03
N ARG A 1060 -39.66 -19.00 31.65
CA ARG A 1060 -39.38 -19.61 32.97
C ARG A 1060 -38.52 -20.87 32.87
N ASP A 1061 -38.25 -21.37 31.67
CA ASP A 1061 -37.43 -22.56 31.50
C ASP A 1061 -36.02 -22.34 32.06
N ASP A 1062 -35.50 -23.31 32.82
CA ASP A 1062 -34.18 -23.23 33.47
C ASP A 1062 -33.05 -22.90 32.48
N ILE A 1063 -33.13 -23.42 31.25
CA ILE A 1063 -32.15 -23.15 30.20
C ILE A 1063 -32.28 -21.70 29.70
N ALA A 1064 -33.51 -21.21 29.56
CA ALA A 1064 -33.76 -19.83 29.16
C ALA A 1064 -33.20 -18.86 30.20
N ILE A 1065 -33.43 -19.12 31.50
CA ILE A 1065 -32.89 -18.33 32.63
C ILE A 1065 -31.36 -18.33 32.62
N LYS A 1066 -30.73 -19.51 32.54
CA LYS A 1066 -29.26 -19.66 32.56
C LYS A 1066 -28.55 -19.01 31.37
N THR A 1067 -29.28 -18.70 30.29
CA THR A 1067 -28.70 -18.16 29.05
C THR A 1067 -28.91 -16.66 28.84
N ARG A 1068 -29.69 -15.95 29.68
CA ARG A 1068 -30.07 -14.54 29.48
C ARG A 1068 -28.88 -13.58 29.25
N GLY A 1069 -27.79 -13.72 30.01
CA GLY A 1069 -26.55 -12.93 29.83
C GLY A 1069 -25.45 -13.61 29.01
N LYS A 1070 -25.65 -14.88 28.63
CA LYS A 1070 -24.63 -15.70 27.94
C LYS A 1070 -24.71 -15.59 26.41
N ILE A 1071 -25.88 -15.30 25.88
CA ILE A 1071 -26.12 -15.11 24.44
C ILE A 1071 -26.68 -13.73 24.16
N ALA A 1072 -26.56 -13.25 22.92
CA ALA A 1072 -27.07 -11.94 22.54
C ALA A 1072 -28.60 -11.86 22.72
N PRO A 1073 -29.16 -10.75 23.24
CA PRO A 1073 -30.60 -10.60 23.48
C PRO A 1073 -31.48 -10.98 22.28
N ALA A 1074 -31.12 -10.54 21.08
CA ALA A 1074 -31.87 -10.87 19.87
C ALA A 1074 -31.89 -12.38 19.56
N ASP A 1075 -30.79 -13.10 19.82
CA ASP A 1075 -30.73 -14.55 19.61
C ASP A 1075 -31.47 -15.31 20.72
N TRP A 1076 -31.45 -14.80 21.95
CA TRP A 1076 -32.29 -15.31 23.05
C TRP A 1076 -33.78 -15.25 22.68
N TRP A 1077 -34.24 -14.10 22.17
CA TRP A 1077 -35.63 -13.95 21.70
C TRP A 1077 -35.97 -14.91 20.56
N LYS A 1078 -35.05 -15.16 19.61
CA LYS A 1078 -35.29 -16.15 18.52
C LYS A 1078 -35.49 -17.57 19.05
N LEU A 1079 -34.81 -17.94 20.14
CA LEU A 1079 -34.87 -19.27 20.72
C LEU A 1079 -36.12 -19.46 21.58
N TYR A 1080 -36.39 -18.52 22.50
CA TYR A 1080 -37.38 -18.69 23.57
C TYR A 1080 -38.68 -17.89 23.37
N GLY A 1081 -38.71 -16.92 22.45
CA GLY A 1081 -39.91 -16.09 22.18
C GLY A 1081 -40.99 -16.75 21.30
N LYS A 1082 -40.93 -18.05 21.02
CA LYS A 1082 -41.80 -18.70 20.02
C LYS A 1082 -43.29 -18.70 20.39
N GLU A 1083 -43.63 -18.67 21.68
CA GLU A 1083 -45.01 -18.59 22.17
C GLU A 1083 -45.56 -17.16 22.24
N THR A 1084 -44.73 -16.18 21.90
CA THR A 1084 -45.06 -14.75 21.77
C THR A 1084 -44.55 -14.24 20.42
N PRO A 1085 -45.10 -14.73 19.28
CA PRO A 1085 -44.52 -14.50 17.97
C PRO A 1085 -44.51 -13.02 17.54
N ASN A 1086 -45.48 -12.21 17.97
CA ASN A 1086 -45.55 -10.79 17.59
C ASN A 1086 -44.54 -9.95 18.39
N LEU A 1087 -44.44 -10.21 19.69
CA LEU A 1087 -43.44 -9.61 20.58
C LEU A 1087 -42.03 -10.08 20.21
N GLN A 1088 -41.85 -11.35 19.84
CA GLN A 1088 -40.59 -11.88 19.34
C GLN A 1088 -40.14 -11.14 18.07
N GLU A 1089 -41.04 -10.93 17.10
CA GLU A 1089 -40.73 -10.18 15.89
C GLU A 1089 -40.25 -8.76 16.24
N LEU A 1090 -40.95 -8.06 17.13
CA LEU A 1090 -40.59 -6.73 17.60
C LEU A 1090 -39.25 -6.71 18.36
N ALA A 1091 -39.05 -7.64 19.29
CA ALA A 1091 -37.86 -7.72 20.11
C ALA A 1091 -36.61 -7.99 19.27
N VAL A 1092 -36.69 -8.93 18.32
CA VAL A 1092 -35.60 -9.19 17.37
C VAL A 1092 -35.38 -7.97 16.48
N LYS A 1093 -36.45 -7.32 16.01
CA LYS A 1093 -36.39 -6.09 15.19
C LYS A 1093 -35.70 -4.93 15.91
N VAL A 1094 -35.88 -4.75 17.22
CA VAL A 1094 -35.24 -3.68 18.00
C VAL A 1094 -33.81 -4.07 18.44
N LEU A 1095 -33.66 -5.23 19.08
CA LEU A 1095 -32.41 -5.65 19.74
C LEU A 1095 -31.30 -6.04 18.77
N SER A 1096 -31.62 -6.30 17.49
CA SER A 1096 -30.61 -6.63 16.47
C SER A 1096 -29.99 -5.40 15.78
N LEU A 1097 -30.47 -4.19 16.09
CA LEU A 1097 -30.03 -2.97 15.42
C LEU A 1097 -28.82 -2.32 16.10
N THR A 1098 -28.02 -1.64 15.29
CA THR A 1098 -26.95 -0.76 15.75
C THR A 1098 -27.45 0.61 16.21
N CYS A 1099 -26.69 1.28 17.07
CA CYS A 1099 -26.92 2.67 17.47
C CYS A 1099 -25.87 3.64 16.88
N ASN A 1100 -24.99 3.14 16.00
CA ASN A 1100 -23.83 3.88 15.48
C ASN A 1100 -23.86 4.07 13.97
N SER A 1101 -23.52 5.27 13.51
CA SER A 1101 -23.28 5.55 12.09
C SER A 1101 -21.81 5.37 11.67
N SER A 1102 -20.85 5.50 12.60
CA SER A 1102 -19.40 5.46 12.29
C SER A 1102 -18.80 4.08 12.55
N PHE A 1103 -18.59 3.31 11.48
CA PHE A 1103 -18.06 1.94 11.59
C PHE A 1103 -16.59 1.80 11.18
N THR A 1104 -16.02 2.68 10.37
CA THR A 1104 -14.69 2.43 9.77
C THR A 1104 -13.62 3.39 10.25
N GLU A 1105 -12.50 2.84 10.70
CA GLU A 1105 -11.21 3.55 10.72
C GLU A 1105 -11.01 4.21 9.36
N ARG A 1106 -10.71 5.51 9.38
CA ARG A 1106 -10.56 6.32 8.18
C ARG A 1106 -9.31 5.87 7.42
N LYS A 1107 -9.44 4.92 6.50
CA LYS A 1107 -8.36 4.59 5.54
C LYS A 1107 -8.33 5.66 4.44
N TRP A 1108 -7.63 6.75 4.73
CA TRP A 1108 -7.49 7.96 3.90
C TRP A 1108 -7.07 7.70 2.44
N ASN A 1109 -6.27 6.66 2.21
CA ASN A 1109 -5.63 6.39 0.91
C ASN A 1109 -6.59 6.10 -0.25
N ALA A 1110 -7.81 5.60 0.01
CA ALA A 1110 -8.77 5.29 -1.05
C ALA A 1110 -9.48 6.54 -1.61
N PHE A 1111 -9.61 7.61 -0.80
CA PHE A 1111 -10.45 8.77 -1.11
C PHE A 1111 -9.70 9.97 -1.70
N ASP A 1112 -8.37 10.02 -1.61
CA ASP A 1112 -7.57 11.06 -2.30
C ASP A 1112 -7.80 11.05 -3.82
N HIS A 1113 -8.25 9.92 -4.37
CA HIS A 1113 -8.59 9.74 -5.77
C HIS A 1113 -10.06 10.09 -6.11
N THR A 1114 -10.98 10.07 -5.14
CA THR A 1114 -12.42 10.41 -5.36
C THR A 1114 -12.67 11.91 -5.36
N GLY A 1115 -11.84 12.70 -4.66
CA GLY A 1115 -12.03 14.15 -4.48
C GLY A 1115 -11.54 15.04 -5.63
N SER A 1116 -10.85 14.49 -6.63
CA SER A 1116 -10.38 15.27 -7.78
C SER A 1116 -11.55 15.67 -8.69
N LYS A 1117 -12.02 16.92 -8.58
CA LYS A 1117 -13.01 17.57 -9.48
C LYS A 1117 -12.64 17.51 -10.98
N LYS A 1118 -11.46 16.96 -11.33
CA LYS A 1118 -10.91 16.84 -12.69
C LYS A 1118 -10.79 15.39 -13.19
N SER A 1119 -11.31 14.39 -12.46
CA SER A 1119 -11.23 12.99 -12.86
C SER A 1119 -12.40 12.57 -13.77
N ASN A 1120 -12.08 11.88 -14.85
CA ASN A 1120 -13.03 11.29 -15.79
C ASN A 1120 -14.00 10.28 -15.08
N PRO A 1121 -15.32 10.32 -15.34
CA PRO A 1121 -16.35 9.39 -14.86
C PRO A 1121 -16.03 7.89 -14.90
N LEU A 1122 -15.27 7.39 -15.87
CA LEU A 1122 -14.79 6.01 -15.83
C LEU A 1122 -13.85 5.72 -14.65
N LYS A 1123 -12.91 6.64 -14.40
CA LYS A 1123 -12.01 6.52 -13.26
C LYS A 1123 -12.83 6.61 -11.98
N GLN A 1124 -13.84 7.48 -11.93
CA GLN A 1124 -14.76 7.57 -10.80
C GLN A 1124 -15.53 6.26 -10.58
N ARG A 1125 -16.07 5.62 -11.63
CA ARG A 1125 -16.78 4.33 -11.49
C ARG A 1125 -15.85 3.21 -11.01
N LYS A 1126 -14.63 3.12 -11.55
CA LYS A 1126 -13.63 2.15 -11.08
C LYS A 1126 -13.26 2.38 -9.62
N VAL A 1127 -13.05 3.64 -9.23
CA VAL A 1127 -12.76 3.98 -7.84
C VAL A 1127 -13.95 3.66 -6.94
N LYS A 1128 -15.20 3.95 -7.36
CA LYS A 1128 -16.41 3.55 -6.63
C LYS A 1128 -16.48 2.03 -6.41
N ASN A 1129 -16.20 1.23 -7.45
CA ASN A 1129 -16.17 -0.22 -7.33
C ASN A 1129 -15.04 -0.70 -6.39
N LEU A 1130 -13.87 -0.07 -6.44
CA LEU A 1130 -12.77 -0.39 -5.54
C LEU A 1130 -13.14 -0.08 -4.08
N VAL A 1131 -13.72 1.09 -3.82
CA VAL A 1131 -14.22 1.48 -2.48
C VAL A 1131 -15.30 0.50 -2.02
N PHE A 1132 -16.27 0.18 -2.88
CA PHE A 1132 -17.33 -0.78 -2.58
C PHE A 1132 -16.80 -2.17 -2.20
N VAL A 1133 -15.83 -2.68 -2.97
CA VAL A 1133 -15.21 -3.98 -2.70
C VAL A 1133 -14.37 -3.93 -1.42
N GLN A 1134 -13.55 -2.89 -1.26
CA GLN A 1134 -12.68 -2.73 -0.11
C GLN A 1134 -13.47 -2.69 1.21
N TYR A 1135 -14.49 -1.84 1.30
CA TYR A 1135 -15.29 -1.68 2.51
C TYR A 1135 -16.02 -2.97 2.89
N ASN A 1136 -16.67 -3.64 1.93
CA ASN A 1136 -17.38 -4.88 2.21
C ASN A 1136 -16.44 -6.04 2.57
N LEU A 1137 -15.23 -6.11 2.00
CA LEU A 1137 -14.22 -7.09 2.41
C LEU A 1137 -13.74 -6.86 3.86
N ILE A 1138 -13.53 -5.61 4.25
CA ILE A 1138 -13.15 -5.24 5.62
C ILE A 1138 -14.26 -5.64 6.59
N LEU A 1139 -15.52 -5.29 6.30
CA LEU A 1139 -16.68 -5.63 7.13
C LEU A 1139 -16.85 -7.15 7.28
N GLN A 1140 -16.70 -7.91 6.20
CA GLN A 1140 -16.77 -9.38 6.25
C GLN A 1140 -15.67 -10.01 7.13
N ASN A 1141 -14.46 -9.46 7.11
CA ASN A 1141 -13.36 -9.99 7.92
C ASN A 1141 -13.52 -9.67 9.40
N ARG A 1142 -14.20 -8.56 9.77
CA ARG A 1142 -14.53 -8.25 11.17
C ARG A 1142 -15.52 -9.26 11.75
N GLY A 1143 -16.57 -9.61 11.00
CA GLY A 1143 -17.56 -10.60 11.42
C GLY A 1143 -17.04 -12.03 11.59
N LYS A 1144 -15.80 -12.34 11.14
CA LYS A 1144 -15.21 -13.69 11.18
C LYS A 1144 -14.11 -13.90 12.24
N LYS A 1145 -13.75 -12.87 13.02
CA LYS A 1145 -12.75 -13.04 14.08
C LYS A 1145 -13.44 -13.63 15.31
N ASP A 1146 -13.08 -14.86 15.71
CA ASP A 1146 -13.62 -15.50 16.93
C ASP A 1146 -13.12 -14.82 18.22
N ALA A 1147 -11.97 -14.13 18.18
CA ALA A 1147 -11.46 -13.34 19.30
C ALA A 1147 -12.35 -12.13 19.63
N VAL A 1148 -12.41 -11.76 20.91
CA VAL A 1148 -12.95 -10.49 21.40
C VAL A 1148 -12.21 -9.36 20.68
N TYR A 1149 -12.85 -8.78 19.66
CA TYR A 1149 -12.33 -7.60 18.97
C TYR A 1149 -12.55 -6.41 19.89
N ASP A 1150 -11.50 -5.95 20.58
CA ASP A 1150 -11.54 -4.65 21.25
C ASP A 1150 -11.64 -3.56 20.17
N PRO A 1151 -12.75 -2.79 20.11
CA PRO A 1151 -12.87 -1.71 19.16
C PRO A 1151 -11.76 -0.66 19.35
N ILE A 1152 -11.22 -0.53 20.57
CA ILE A 1152 -10.16 0.41 20.98
C ILE A 1152 -8.80 -0.32 21.01
N SER A 1153 -8.48 -1.01 19.91
CA SER A 1153 -7.20 -1.70 19.72
C SER A 1153 -6.01 -0.79 20.07
N LEU A 1154 -5.26 -1.19 21.11
CA LEU A 1154 -4.07 -0.52 21.65
C LEU A 1154 -2.83 -0.57 20.73
N GLU A 1155 -2.95 -1.14 19.53
CA GLU A 1155 -1.84 -1.52 18.65
C GLU A 1155 -1.63 -0.64 17.41
N ASP A 1156 -2.45 0.38 17.24
CA ASP A 1156 -2.32 1.33 16.15
C ASP A 1156 -1.79 2.66 16.71
N ILE A 1157 -0.77 3.24 16.10
CA ILE A 1157 -0.33 4.61 16.37
C ILE A 1157 -0.56 5.35 15.06
N ASP A 1158 -1.33 6.43 15.12
CA ASP A 1158 -1.47 7.37 14.02
C ASP A 1158 -0.25 8.26 14.08
N ASP A 1159 0.70 8.02 13.18
CA ASP A 1159 2.00 8.70 13.10
C ASP A 1159 1.87 10.23 12.90
N CYS A 1160 0.66 10.76 12.71
CA CYS A 1160 0.35 12.18 12.50
C CYS A 1160 -0.62 12.79 13.54
N ASN A 1161 -0.73 12.22 14.74
CA ASN A 1161 -1.63 12.76 15.76
C ASN A 1161 -1.05 13.97 16.53
N GLU A 1162 -1.93 14.79 17.13
CA GLU A 1162 -1.57 16.00 17.89
C GLU A 1162 -0.59 15.75 19.06
N TRP A 1163 -0.62 14.53 19.63
CA TRP A 1163 0.26 14.11 20.71
C TRP A 1163 1.71 13.90 20.23
N LEU A 1164 1.91 13.44 18.99
CA LEU A 1164 3.24 13.32 18.38
C LEU A 1164 3.77 14.67 17.89
N ILE A 1165 2.89 15.54 17.39
CA ILE A 1165 3.27 16.88 16.91
C ILE A 1165 3.59 17.81 18.08
N GLY A 1166 2.90 17.65 19.23
CA GLY A 1166 3.05 18.51 20.41
C GLY A 1166 2.28 19.83 20.32
N GLU A 1167 1.41 19.98 19.32
CA GLU A 1167 0.60 21.16 19.06
C GLU A 1167 -0.86 20.76 18.86
N MET A 1168 -1.78 21.39 19.60
CA MET A 1168 -3.22 21.31 19.31
C MET A 1168 -3.57 22.27 18.16
N GLU A 1169 -4.45 21.88 17.24
CA GLU A 1169 -4.97 22.81 16.21
C GLU A 1169 -5.63 24.03 16.90
N GLU A 1170 -5.07 25.23 16.71
CA GLU A 1170 -5.60 26.48 17.28
C GLU A 1170 -6.91 26.88 16.58
N GLU A 1171 -7.98 27.12 17.35
CA GLU A 1171 -9.05 27.99 16.86
C GLU A 1171 -8.50 29.41 16.72
N PRO A 1172 -8.76 30.12 15.61
CA PRO A 1172 -8.23 31.46 15.42
C PRO A 1172 -8.85 32.42 16.44
N GLY A 1173 -8.11 32.74 17.51
CA GLY A 1173 -8.50 33.80 18.45
C GLY A 1173 -8.04 33.74 19.92
N LEU A 1174 -7.17 32.82 20.35
CA LEU A 1174 -6.71 32.77 21.75
C LEU A 1174 -5.18 32.67 21.83
N GLU A 1175 -4.57 33.67 22.48
CA GLU A 1175 -3.13 33.78 22.73
C GLU A 1175 -2.59 32.58 23.53
N THR A 1176 -1.35 32.21 23.25
CA THR A 1176 -0.58 31.22 24.02
C THR A 1176 -0.35 31.75 25.43
N GLU A 1177 -1.10 31.26 26.43
CA GLU A 1177 -0.79 31.55 27.84
C GLU A 1177 0.55 30.89 28.22
N ASP A 1178 1.56 31.72 28.45
CA ASP A 1178 2.80 31.34 29.13
C ASP A 1178 2.49 30.99 30.60
N LEU A 1179 3.14 29.94 31.12
CA LEU A 1179 3.06 29.61 32.55
C LEU A 1179 3.62 30.78 33.35
N THR A 1180 2.77 31.50 34.07
CA THR A 1180 3.21 32.60 34.93
C THR A 1180 3.73 32.03 36.24
N ARG A 1181 4.63 32.77 36.91
CA ARG A 1181 5.09 32.46 38.28
C ARG A 1181 3.93 32.32 39.28
N VAL A 1182 2.77 32.93 38.97
CA VAL A 1182 1.54 32.89 39.76
C VAL A 1182 0.81 31.55 39.60
N ASP A 1183 0.83 30.96 38.40
CA ASP A 1183 0.21 29.65 38.13
C ASP A 1183 0.93 28.49 38.85
N VAL A 1184 2.21 28.66 39.16
CA VAL A 1184 3.02 27.70 39.94
C VAL A 1184 2.78 27.88 41.44
N ALA A 1185 2.54 29.11 41.91
CA ALA A 1185 2.25 29.39 43.31
C ALA A 1185 0.86 28.88 43.73
N ASN A 1186 -0.18 29.16 42.93
CA ASN A 1186 -1.55 28.71 43.19
C ASN A 1186 -1.73 27.18 43.08
N ALA A 1187 -0.78 26.48 42.44
CA ALA A 1187 -0.80 25.03 42.27
C ALA A 1187 -0.24 24.24 43.47
N ASN A 1188 0.45 24.93 44.39
CA ASN A 1188 1.06 24.34 45.58
C ASN A 1188 0.20 24.55 46.86
N GLU A 1189 -0.93 25.27 46.78
CA GLU A 1189 -1.76 25.60 47.96
C GLU A 1189 -2.87 24.56 48.27
N ASP A 1190 -3.12 23.58 47.38
CA ASP A 1190 -4.07 22.47 47.62
C ASP A 1190 -3.37 21.21 48.18
N GLU A 1191 -2.63 21.37 49.28
CA GLU A 1191 -2.03 20.27 50.06
C GLU A 1191 -3.08 19.67 51.02
N ASP A 1192 -3.90 18.76 50.50
CA ASP A 1192 -4.45 17.65 51.29
C ASP A 1192 -4.04 16.36 50.55
N GLU A 1193 -3.01 15.69 51.07
CA GLU A 1193 -2.64 14.32 50.73
C GLU A 1193 -3.63 13.37 51.40
N ASP A 1194 -4.78 13.13 50.76
CA ASP A 1194 -5.60 11.95 51.07
C ASP A 1194 -5.03 10.75 50.29
N ASP A 1195 -4.17 10.03 50.99
CA ASP A 1195 -3.59 8.72 50.65
C ASP A 1195 -4.71 7.67 50.65
N TRP A 1196 -5.42 7.51 49.52
CA TRP A 1196 -6.43 6.47 49.32
C TRP A 1196 -6.39 5.91 47.90
N TRP A 1197 -5.39 5.08 47.56
CA TRP A 1197 -5.40 4.29 46.31
C TRP A 1197 -4.64 2.96 46.47
N ASP A 1198 -5.35 1.85 46.38
CA ASP A 1198 -4.77 0.53 46.07
C ASP A 1198 -4.59 0.39 44.54
N GLU A 1199 -3.46 -0.16 44.11
CA GLU A 1199 -3.05 -0.27 42.70
C GLU A 1199 -3.86 -1.30 41.88
N GLU A 1200 -4.74 -2.08 42.51
CA GLU A 1200 -5.38 -3.27 41.90
C GLU A 1200 -6.54 -2.95 40.93
N ASP A 1201 -7.19 -1.79 41.02
CA ASP A 1201 -8.38 -1.47 40.20
C ASP A 1201 -8.10 -1.17 38.71
N PHE A 1202 -6.83 -1.04 38.31
CA PHE A 1202 -6.43 -0.70 36.93
C PHE A 1202 -5.85 -1.87 36.11
N GLU A 1203 -5.75 -3.08 36.69
CA GLU A 1203 -5.16 -4.25 36.01
C GLU A 1203 -6.17 -5.08 35.18
N SER A 1204 -7.47 -4.87 35.32
CA SER A 1204 -8.52 -5.60 34.58
C SER A 1204 -8.69 -5.21 33.09
N ASP A 1205 -7.74 -4.51 32.46
CA ASP A 1205 -7.81 -4.18 31.02
C ASP A 1205 -7.43 -5.38 30.09
N GLY A 1206 -7.46 -6.60 30.64
CA GLY A 1206 -6.97 -7.83 30.00
C GLY A 1206 -7.98 -8.95 29.80
N GLU A 1207 -9.25 -8.82 30.20
CA GLU A 1207 -10.30 -9.79 29.90
C GLU A 1207 -11.65 -9.09 30.07
N ALA A 1208 -12.49 -9.10 29.04
CA ALA A 1208 -13.88 -8.69 29.19
C ALA A 1208 -14.65 -9.84 29.86
N ASP A 1209 -14.33 -10.13 31.11
CA ASP A 1209 -15.10 -11.05 31.92
C ASP A 1209 -16.32 -10.31 32.47
N LEU A 1210 -17.46 -10.68 31.93
CA LEU A 1210 -18.80 -10.27 32.36
C LEU A 1210 -19.26 -11.05 33.62
N ASP A 1211 -18.37 -11.76 34.31
CA ASP A 1211 -18.71 -12.70 35.38
C ASP A 1211 -18.70 -12.08 36.80
N HIS A 1212 -18.68 -10.76 36.94
CA HIS A 1212 -18.71 -10.08 38.26
C HIS A 1212 -19.81 -9.03 38.43
N PHE A 1213 -20.93 -9.18 37.72
CA PHE A 1213 -22.18 -8.49 38.03
C PHE A 1213 -23.11 -9.40 38.85
N GLY A 1214 -22.68 -9.76 40.06
CA GLY A 1214 -23.45 -10.53 41.02
C GLY A 1214 -22.69 -10.77 42.32
N ASP A 1215 -23.30 -10.33 43.41
CA ASP A 1215 -23.08 -10.69 44.82
C ASP A 1215 -21.87 -10.09 45.56
N ASN A 1216 -22.20 -9.17 46.47
CA ASN A 1216 -21.85 -9.33 47.88
C ASN A 1216 -23.09 -8.95 48.70
N ASP A 1217 -23.91 -9.96 48.95
CA ASP A 1217 -24.99 -9.91 49.93
C ASP A 1217 -24.41 -9.81 51.35
N THR A 1218 -25.11 -8.99 52.12
CA THR A 1218 -25.03 -8.88 53.58
C THR A 1218 -25.60 -10.14 54.22
N ASP A 1219 -24.77 -10.92 54.92
CA ASP A 1219 -25.26 -11.86 55.92
C ASP A 1219 -25.37 -11.14 57.28
N TYR A 1220 -26.60 -10.77 57.63
CA TYR A 1220 -27.04 -10.71 59.01
C TYR A 1220 -27.43 -12.13 59.42
N ASP A 1221 -26.65 -12.75 60.29
CA ASP A 1221 -27.17 -13.73 61.22
C ASP A 1221 -27.26 -13.05 62.59
N ASP A 1222 -28.50 -12.98 63.09
CA ASP A 1222 -28.84 -12.75 64.50
C ASP A 1222 -28.14 -13.81 65.38
N ASP A 1223 -27.52 -13.38 66.47
CA ASP A 1223 -27.82 -13.94 67.81
C ASP A 1223 -27.13 -13.11 68.92
N ASP A 1224 -27.98 -12.70 69.85
CA ASP A 1224 -27.79 -12.49 71.29
C ASP A 1224 -27.08 -11.25 71.89
N ASP A 1225 -27.95 -10.50 72.59
CA ASP A 1225 -27.85 -10.04 73.98
C ASP A 1225 -27.48 -8.56 74.29
N LEU A 1226 -28.51 -7.91 74.86
CA LEU A 1226 -28.60 -6.70 75.71
C LEU A 1226 -28.83 -5.32 75.06
#